data_AF-A0A9E4B4L6-F1
#
_entry.id   AF-A0A9E4B4L6-F1
#
_cell.length_a   1.000
_cell.length_b   1.000
_cell.length_c   1.000
_cell.angle_alpha   90.00
_cell.angle_beta   90.00
_cell.angle_gamma   90.00
#
_symmetry.space_group_name_H-M   'P 1'
#
loop_
_entity.id
_entity.type
_entity.pdbx_description
1 polymer ?
#
loop_
_entity_poly.entity_id
_entity_poly.type
_entity_poly.pdbx_seq_one_letter_code
_entity_poly.pdbx_strand_id
1 'polypeptide(L)'
;MMGLNFLVLLVVGTLRPVRSAVALTGLAEGDFFQVYFVSAVVVMAAPVYNRLADRMAWRQLIQRTAFFFAGSMVVLRLIYNDEAPWFGLFFYGWYDLLAASLVTQFFMLTQLVYSARDAKKAYPWVIAAGSIGATVGAMTSYFLAERIGAENMLLVAGGAILVFAAGVGGSWAREADSEEGRPARQQRESKAEGGLSWGEAKRIFADPQVRIIAFAVLLTVLVKQFVDYQYNTLTGERFDTTESITEFMGLVDAVTQWLPVLVLAGMRPLLRRWGATKGILVFPTAVFLAAGALSVTLWLTATIALTVAVCARTTEKMFRYSAERTGREILYVAVDENLKLRAKNYIDVAIEKGIGKVLSGALLWISSVALAAFTVPERLTVVAVFGVLLAAVLFFVYWKAGRQYMGSLAKSFENRLATLRETFVSLSDAGAMGLARQGLQSRSPVRVAFMLDVLRSSRRGDVASLSPEIHELTRHERREIRLAALRALARSRSEADPEIVRDRLRDLSARVRAAAVRVLAENTGRRRREVVGELLDSPDASVRAAALTYLRDFVSPETAAEITKPRLDQLLADFSADELELALLSGLAPDNQNARATLRTLLPSENSAVSEAACVGAIRSGDEGLLRSVLSLLRISANRSVAREALMQAGSSVHQTLIEVLEDSDEHPRVRRGAASVLGESPSRSSAEIMVTSYLRPETPQAVDDQLLRSLHRMRTADPSLRFPEKLVVEAAVSEVDAIARYAQPALAARRLPRSRLTALFIRTLEEAAAERRAAILRWLALLYPPDVVSGARIALNGSSRKHRAKAIEWLETAVGSPTFARLAPALEGRYSGVPGEDDFVPGQGDEATGNSLEAVAGLGDDEDDWIALCARAVSISVESDSTDRDEAAMDLIEKVFLLQDIDLFSGVGSRQLALVAAIANAEQLEAGAEIEKQGETAGALRVVVSGELEAQTGDGGKFRIGQGSASGTWSLFDEGPSLFTVRAAGPARVITILGDDFRDLMTDHPEVAADLLRGLSSRVRTLAAPVAGQGAGS
;
A
#
# COMPACT_ATOMS: atom_id res chain seq x y z
N MET A 1 17.30 -30.36 6.74
CA MET A 1 16.50 -30.24 5.50
C MET A 1 17.25 -30.61 4.23
N MET A 2 18.41 -30.01 3.93
CA MET A 2 19.18 -30.33 2.71
C MET A 2 19.49 -31.83 2.56
N GLY A 3 20.02 -32.47 3.62
CA GLY A 3 20.28 -33.91 3.63
C GLY A 3 19.04 -34.79 3.46
N LEU A 4 17.86 -34.34 3.93
CA LEU A 4 16.62 -35.09 3.76
C LEU A 4 16.13 -35.05 2.30
N ASN A 5 16.23 -33.90 1.61
CA ASN A 5 15.89 -33.82 0.19
C ASN A 5 16.85 -34.64 -0.68
N PHE A 6 18.14 -34.62 -0.31
CA PHE A 6 19.16 -35.45 -0.96
C PHE A 6 18.77 -36.93 -0.90
N LEU A 7 18.38 -37.45 0.26
CA LEU A 7 17.97 -38.86 0.42
C LEU A 7 16.70 -39.19 -0.38
N VAL A 8 15.68 -38.34 -0.34
CA VAL A 8 14.44 -38.55 -1.11
C VAL A 8 14.74 -38.63 -2.60
N LEU A 9 15.54 -37.70 -3.12
CA LEU A 9 15.86 -37.69 -4.54
C LEU A 9 16.92 -38.73 -4.94
N LEU A 10 17.76 -39.20 -4.02
CA LEU A 10 18.61 -40.37 -4.21
C LEU A 10 17.78 -41.64 -4.42
N VAL A 11 16.75 -41.88 -3.60
CA VAL A 11 15.82 -43.00 -3.77
C VAL A 11 15.13 -42.94 -5.13
N VAL A 12 14.58 -41.77 -5.47
CA VAL A 12 13.90 -41.54 -6.76
C VAL A 12 14.86 -41.71 -7.94
N GLY A 13 16.09 -41.22 -7.82
CA GLY A 13 17.13 -41.34 -8.85
C GLY A 13 17.58 -42.79 -9.06
N THR A 14 17.70 -43.57 -7.98
CA THR A 14 18.15 -44.97 -8.03
C THR A 14 17.10 -45.88 -8.67
N LEU A 15 15.82 -45.69 -8.32
CA LEU A 15 14.74 -46.59 -8.77
C LEU A 15 14.19 -46.24 -10.16
N ARG A 16 14.42 -45.03 -10.67
CA ARG A 16 13.84 -44.61 -11.95
C ARG A 16 14.40 -45.38 -13.16
N PRO A 17 15.71 -45.63 -13.29
CA PRO A 17 16.23 -46.48 -14.36
C PRO A 17 15.72 -47.91 -14.22
N VAL A 18 15.77 -48.46 -13.00
CA VAL A 18 15.35 -49.83 -12.69
C VAL A 18 13.88 -50.08 -13.06
N ARG A 19 12.96 -49.16 -12.70
CA ARG A 19 11.53 -49.35 -13.03
C ARG A 19 11.27 -49.40 -14.53
N SER A 20 12.04 -48.64 -15.31
CA SER A 20 11.86 -48.54 -16.75
C SER A 20 12.48 -49.76 -17.43
N ALA A 21 13.63 -50.22 -16.96
CA ALA A 21 14.26 -51.45 -17.42
C ALA A 21 13.35 -52.66 -17.18
N VAL A 22 12.90 -52.88 -15.95
CA VAL A 22 12.01 -54.00 -15.58
C VAL A 22 10.69 -53.96 -16.36
N ALA A 23 10.15 -52.77 -16.64
CA ALA A 23 8.95 -52.65 -17.46
C ALA A 23 9.21 -52.93 -18.95
N LEU A 24 10.39 -52.59 -19.47
CA LEU A 24 10.76 -52.85 -20.87
C LEU A 24 11.06 -54.32 -21.13
N THR A 25 11.69 -55.02 -20.18
CA THR A 25 12.01 -56.45 -20.32
C THR A 25 10.80 -57.35 -20.12
N GLY A 26 9.90 -56.99 -19.23
CA GLY A 26 8.70 -57.79 -18.94
C GLY A 26 7.55 -57.58 -19.93
N LEU A 27 7.51 -56.47 -20.68
CA LEU A 27 6.45 -56.19 -21.64
C LEU A 27 6.85 -56.60 -23.07
N ALA A 28 5.86 -56.95 -23.88
CA ALA A 28 6.09 -57.19 -25.31
C ALA A 28 6.54 -55.92 -26.03
N GLU A 29 7.27 -56.08 -27.14
CA GLU A 29 7.73 -54.97 -27.97
C GLU A 29 6.57 -54.06 -28.39
N GLY A 30 6.67 -52.77 -28.08
CA GLY A 30 5.63 -51.78 -28.39
C GLY A 30 4.49 -51.67 -27.36
N ASP A 31 4.46 -52.50 -26.31
CA ASP A 31 3.42 -52.47 -25.26
C ASP A 31 3.76 -51.57 -24.07
N PHE A 32 4.88 -50.84 -24.13
CA PHE A 32 5.33 -49.95 -23.05
C PHE A 32 4.27 -48.90 -22.64
N PHE A 33 3.33 -48.52 -23.53
CA PHE A 33 2.26 -47.58 -23.20
C PHE A 33 1.36 -48.06 -22.04
N GLN A 34 1.31 -49.36 -21.76
CA GLN A 34 0.48 -49.95 -20.71
C GLN A 34 0.84 -49.43 -19.30
N VAL A 35 2.11 -49.07 -19.07
CA VAL A 35 2.59 -48.52 -17.79
C VAL A 35 1.90 -47.20 -17.41
N TYR A 36 1.43 -46.44 -18.41
CA TYR A 36 0.77 -45.16 -18.19
C TYR A 36 -0.66 -45.31 -17.66
N PHE A 37 -1.33 -46.44 -17.92
CA PHE A 37 -2.63 -46.75 -17.30
C PHE A 37 -2.48 -47.04 -15.80
N VAL A 38 -1.45 -47.82 -15.42
CA VAL A 38 -1.20 -48.19 -14.01
C VAL A 38 -0.83 -46.96 -13.17
N SER A 39 -0.26 -45.93 -13.79
CA SER A 39 0.03 -44.65 -13.14
C SER A 39 -1.22 -43.94 -12.57
N ALA A 40 -2.44 -44.34 -12.97
CA ALA A 40 -3.70 -43.88 -12.37
C ALA A 40 -3.80 -44.18 -10.86
N VAL A 41 -3.04 -45.17 -10.37
CA VAL A 41 -3.01 -45.56 -8.95
C VAL A 41 -2.67 -44.38 -8.03
N VAL A 42 -1.87 -43.41 -8.50
CA VAL A 42 -1.52 -42.20 -7.73
C VAL A 42 -2.76 -41.38 -7.38
N VAL A 43 -3.70 -41.23 -8.31
CA VAL A 43 -4.95 -40.49 -8.09
C VAL A 43 -5.89 -41.29 -7.19
N MET A 44 -5.97 -42.60 -7.41
CA MET A 44 -6.82 -43.49 -6.60
C MET A 44 -6.34 -43.60 -5.15
N ALA A 45 -5.03 -43.45 -4.92
CA ALA A 45 -4.43 -43.47 -3.58
C ALA A 45 -4.61 -42.15 -2.81
N ALA A 46 -4.86 -41.01 -3.49
CA ALA A 46 -4.97 -39.71 -2.85
C ALA A 46 -6.11 -39.62 -1.80
N PRO A 47 -7.34 -40.12 -2.04
CA PRO A 47 -8.38 -40.19 -1.01
C PRO A 47 -8.00 -41.05 0.20
N VAL A 48 -7.27 -42.14 -0.02
CA VAL A 48 -6.81 -43.04 1.04
C VAL A 48 -5.77 -42.32 1.91
N TYR A 49 -4.82 -41.65 1.27
CA TYR A 49 -3.83 -40.81 1.94
C TYR A 49 -4.47 -39.72 2.80
N ASN A 50 -5.47 -39.01 2.25
CA ASN A 50 -6.19 -37.96 2.99
C ASN A 50 -6.91 -38.52 4.22
N ARG A 51 -7.59 -39.67 4.10
CA ARG A 51 -8.22 -40.33 5.26
C ARG A 51 -7.22 -40.74 6.35
N LEU A 52 -6.01 -41.17 5.96
CA LEU A 52 -4.94 -41.47 6.90
C LEU A 52 -4.40 -40.18 7.56
N ALA A 53 -4.27 -39.10 6.79
CA ALA A 53 -3.84 -37.80 7.29
C ALA A 53 -4.83 -37.18 8.28
N ASP A 54 -6.13 -37.43 8.12
CA ASP A 54 -7.16 -36.96 9.06
C ASP A 54 -7.12 -37.68 10.41
N ARG A 55 -6.62 -38.92 10.43
CA ARG A 55 -6.62 -39.78 11.63
C ARG A 55 -5.33 -39.76 12.42
N MET A 56 -4.27 -39.17 11.89
CA MET A 56 -2.92 -39.30 12.42
C MET A 56 -2.21 -37.95 12.43
N ALA A 57 -1.41 -37.69 13.46
CA ALA A 57 -0.53 -36.53 13.43
C ALA A 57 0.40 -36.64 12.22
N TRP A 58 0.54 -35.55 11.46
CA TRP A 58 1.32 -35.50 10.22
C TRP A 58 2.76 -36.00 10.41
N ARG A 59 3.35 -35.79 11.60
CA ARG A 59 4.68 -36.29 12.00
C ARG A 59 4.75 -37.82 11.92
N GLN A 60 3.77 -38.48 12.51
CA GLN A 60 3.66 -39.94 12.51
C GLN A 60 3.30 -40.49 11.14
N LEU A 61 2.53 -39.72 10.35
CA LEU A 61 2.16 -40.10 8.99
C LEU A 61 3.41 -40.25 8.11
N ILE A 62 4.27 -39.23 8.06
CA ILE A 62 5.49 -39.24 7.20
C ILE A 62 6.43 -40.40 7.58
N GLN A 63 6.66 -40.61 8.88
CA GLN A 63 7.53 -41.70 9.32
C GLN A 63 6.93 -43.08 8.99
N ARG A 64 5.64 -43.29 9.29
CA ARG A 64 4.99 -44.58 9.02
C ARG A 64 4.89 -44.88 7.52
N THR A 65 4.62 -43.88 6.68
CA THR A 65 4.65 -44.07 5.23
C THR A 65 6.06 -44.36 4.71
N ALA A 66 7.10 -43.73 5.27
CA ALA A 66 8.48 -44.03 4.92
C ALA A 66 8.87 -45.47 5.31
N PHE A 67 8.55 -45.91 6.54
CA PHE A 67 8.77 -47.31 6.95
C PHE A 67 7.98 -48.31 6.10
N PHE A 68 6.73 -47.98 5.74
CA PHE A 68 5.93 -48.78 4.84
C PHE A 68 6.59 -48.95 3.47
N PHE A 69 7.07 -47.85 2.86
CA PHE A 69 7.75 -47.92 1.57
C PHE A 69 9.10 -48.66 1.67
N ALA A 70 9.86 -48.46 2.74
CA ALA A 70 11.10 -49.22 2.98
C ALA A 70 10.83 -50.73 3.08
N GLY A 71 9.82 -51.14 3.85
CA GLY A 71 9.39 -52.54 3.94
C GLY A 71 8.89 -53.08 2.60
N SER A 72 8.17 -52.26 1.83
CA SER A 72 7.70 -52.65 0.49
C SER A 72 8.85 -52.94 -0.47
N MET A 73 10.02 -52.30 -0.33
CA MET A 73 11.19 -52.60 -1.16
C MET A 73 11.74 -54.00 -0.90
N VAL A 74 11.70 -54.47 0.36
CA VAL A 74 12.12 -55.84 0.72
C VAL A 74 11.13 -56.85 0.14
N VAL A 75 9.83 -56.59 0.25
CA VAL A 75 8.80 -57.47 -0.34
C VAL A 75 8.94 -57.53 -1.86
N LEU A 76 9.10 -56.38 -2.53
CA LEU A 76 9.31 -56.30 -3.98
C LEU A 76 10.57 -57.03 -4.43
N ARG A 77 11.62 -57.04 -3.61
CA ARG A 77 12.83 -57.83 -3.87
C ARG A 77 12.57 -59.33 -3.81
N LEU A 78 11.71 -59.80 -2.90
CA LEU A 78 11.38 -61.23 -2.73
C LEU A 78 10.49 -61.76 -3.86
N ILE A 79 9.60 -60.93 -4.39
CA ILE A 79 8.70 -61.28 -5.50
C ILE A 79 9.22 -60.80 -6.86
N TYR A 80 10.49 -60.38 -6.92
CA TYR A 80 11.10 -59.80 -8.10
C TYR A 80 11.09 -60.80 -9.26
N ASN A 81 10.57 -60.37 -10.40
CA ASN A 81 10.59 -61.11 -11.64
C ASN A 81 10.52 -60.12 -12.81
N ASP A 82 11.63 -59.91 -13.49
CA ASP A 82 11.78 -58.95 -14.58
C ASP A 82 11.30 -59.45 -15.94
N GLU A 83 11.12 -60.76 -16.10
CA GLU A 83 10.47 -61.36 -17.28
C GLU A 83 8.94 -61.31 -17.18
N ALA A 84 8.38 -61.13 -15.97
CA ALA A 84 6.94 -61.14 -15.76
C ALA A 84 6.28 -59.78 -16.10
N PRO A 85 5.36 -59.72 -17.10
CA PRO A 85 4.70 -58.47 -17.50
C PRO A 85 3.95 -57.77 -16.36
N TRP A 86 3.31 -58.56 -15.49
CA TRP A 86 2.54 -58.03 -14.37
C TRP A 86 3.42 -57.32 -13.34
N PHE A 87 4.65 -57.80 -13.13
CA PHE A 87 5.57 -57.22 -12.16
C PHE A 87 6.10 -55.87 -12.65
N GLY A 88 6.52 -55.78 -13.92
CA GLY A 88 6.95 -54.51 -14.52
C GLY A 88 5.86 -53.44 -14.49
N LEU A 89 4.62 -53.79 -14.83
CA LEU A 89 3.46 -52.89 -14.75
C LEU A 89 3.18 -52.43 -13.31
N PHE A 90 3.12 -53.38 -12.37
CA PHE A 90 2.87 -53.08 -10.97
C PHE A 90 3.97 -52.21 -10.37
N PHE A 91 5.23 -52.56 -10.59
CA PHE A 91 6.38 -51.85 -10.05
C PHE A 91 6.48 -50.42 -10.60
N TYR A 92 6.16 -50.21 -11.89
CA TYR A 92 6.11 -48.87 -12.47
C TYR A 92 5.09 -47.97 -11.77
N GLY A 93 3.86 -48.47 -11.58
CA GLY A 93 2.81 -47.76 -10.84
C GLY A 93 3.15 -47.55 -9.36
N TRP A 94 3.77 -48.54 -8.72
CA TRP A 94 4.21 -48.47 -7.33
C TRP A 94 5.30 -47.43 -7.12
N TYR A 95 6.30 -47.37 -8.01
CA TYR A 95 7.32 -46.32 -8.01
C TYR A 95 6.67 -44.94 -8.14
N ASP A 96 5.70 -44.77 -9.04
CA ASP A 96 5.06 -43.48 -9.26
C ASP A 96 4.31 -43.01 -7.99
N LEU A 97 3.68 -43.94 -7.27
CA LEU A 97 3.07 -43.69 -5.97
C LEU A 97 4.11 -43.34 -4.89
N LEU A 98 5.19 -44.11 -4.79
CA LEU A 98 6.29 -43.87 -3.85
C LEU A 98 6.94 -42.51 -4.06
N ALA A 99 7.33 -42.20 -5.30
CA ALA A 99 7.99 -40.95 -5.65
C ALA A 99 7.07 -39.75 -5.42
N ALA A 100 5.78 -39.86 -5.76
CA ALA A 100 4.80 -38.81 -5.48
C ALA A 100 4.64 -38.59 -3.97
N SER A 101 4.57 -39.66 -3.19
CA SER A 101 4.40 -39.58 -1.72
C SER A 101 5.62 -38.96 -1.04
N LEU A 102 6.83 -39.51 -1.25
CA LEU A 102 8.05 -39.03 -0.57
C LEU A 102 8.37 -37.58 -0.89
N VAL A 103 8.28 -37.17 -2.16
CA VAL A 103 8.56 -35.78 -2.57
C VAL A 103 7.52 -34.81 -2.00
N THR A 104 6.24 -35.15 -2.07
CA THR A 104 5.18 -34.28 -1.53
C THR A 104 5.30 -34.17 0.00
N GLN A 105 5.58 -35.27 0.70
CA GLN A 105 5.81 -35.27 2.15
C GLN A 105 7.02 -34.46 2.57
N PHE A 106 8.12 -34.52 1.82
CA PHE A 106 9.28 -33.68 2.05
C PHE A 106 8.95 -32.18 1.95
N PHE A 107 8.23 -31.76 0.90
CA PHE A 107 7.89 -30.35 0.77
C PHE A 107 6.86 -29.89 1.82
N MET A 108 5.96 -30.76 2.27
CA MET A 108 5.11 -30.48 3.43
C MET A 108 5.95 -30.27 4.69
N LEU A 109 6.96 -31.12 4.93
CA LEU A 109 7.90 -30.97 6.05
C LEU A 109 8.60 -29.59 6.03
N THR A 110 9.03 -29.13 4.85
CA THR A 110 9.70 -27.81 4.73
C THR A 110 8.78 -26.64 5.03
N GLN A 111 7.49 -26.73 4.70
CA GLN A 111 6.51 -25.67 4.99
C GLN A 111 6.22 -25.52 6.48
N LEU A 112 6.52 -26.55 7.27
CA LEU A 112 6.31 -26.56 8.72
C LEU A 112 7.51 -25.98 9.47
N VAL A 113 8.69 -26.02 8.87
CA VAL A 113 9.94 -25.54 9.48
C VAL A 113 10.33 -24.15 8.99
N TYR A 114 10.09 -23.83 7.72
CA TYR A 114 10.45 -22.53 7.15
C TYR A 114 9.27 -21.58 7.06
N SER A 115 9.47 -20.33 7.53
CA SER A 115 8.58 -19.23 7.18
C SER A 115 8.66 -18.93 5.67
N ALA A 116 7.65 -18.27 5.09
CA ALA A 116 7.65 -17.93 3.66
C ALA A 116 8.90 -17.12 3.23
N ARG A 117 9.47 -16.32 4.14
CA ARG A 117 10.70 -15.54 3.89
C ARG A 117 11.95 -16.41 3.96
N ASP A 118 12.04 -17.29 4.95
CA ASP A 118 13.19 -18.19 5.10
C ASP A 118 13.22 -19.24 3.98
N ALA A 119 12.03 -19.68 3.54
CA ALA A 119 11.87 -20.56 2.40
C ALA A 119 12.45 -19.95 1.11
N LYS A 120 12.25 -18.65 0.84
CA LYS A 120 12.81 -17.97 -0.36
C LYS A 120 14.35 -18.05 -0.39
N LYS A 121 15.02 -18.03 0.78
CA LYS A 121 16.49 -18.14 0.89
C LYS A 121 16.99 -19.60 0.92
N ALA A 122 16.26 -20.48 1.60
CA ALA A 122 16.67 -21.88 1.81
C ALA A 122 16.38 -22.79 0.61
N TYR A 123 15.28 -22.56 -0.11
CA TYR A 123 14.81 -23.46 -1.17
C TYR A 123 15.81 -23.66 -2.32
N PRO A 124 16.56 -22.64 -2.80
CA PRO A 124 17.58 -22.85 -3.82
C PRO A 124 18.61 -23.91 -3.41
N TRP A 125 19.10 -23.86 -2.16
CA TRP A 125 20.04 -24.84 -1.62
C TRP A 125 19.42 -26.20 -1.38
N VAL A 126 18.18 -26.24 -0.89
CA VAL A 126 17.43 -27.50 -0.73
C VAL A 126 17.22 -28.18 -2.08
N ILE A 127 16.83 -27.45 -3.12
CA ILE A 127 16.65 -27.96 -4.47
C ILE A 127 17.99 -28.43 -5.06
N ALA A 128 19.07 -27.66 -4.87
CA ALA A 128 20.40 -28.06 -5.31
C ALA A 128 20.85 -29.38 -4.65
N ALA A 129 20.69 -29.53 -3.33
CA ALA A 129 20.95 -30.78 -2.63
C ALA A 129 20.12 -31.95 -3.16
N GLY A 130 18.87 -31.67 -3.54
CA GLY A 130 17.99 -32.61 -4.21
C GLY A 130 18.52 -33.08 -5.57
N SER A 131 18.99 -32.16 -6.41
CA SER A 131 19.60 -32.50 -7.70
C SER A 131 20.85 -33.34 -7.54
N ILE A 132 21.71 -33.02 -6.55
CA ILE A 132 22.88 -33.85 -6.21
C ILE A 132 22.41 -35.26 -5.82
N GLY A 133 21.39 -35.38 -4.97
CA GLY A 133 20.82 -36.67 -4.58
C GLY A 133 20.34 -37.49 -5.77
N ALA A 134 19.57 -36.90 -6.68
CA ALA A 134 19.12 -37.55 -7.90
C ALA A 134 20.28 -38.00 -8.82
N THR A 135 21.32 -37.17 -8.96
CA THR A 135 22.53 -37.53 -9.72
C THR A 135 23.26 -38.69 -9.07
N VAL A 136 23.49 -38.65 -7.76
CA VAL A 136 24.15 -39.74 -7.02
C VAL A 136 23.33 -41.02 -7.10
N GLY A 137 22.00 -40.95 -6.99
CA GLY A 137 21.11 -42.10 -7.17
C GLY A 137 21.22 -42.70 -8.57
N ALA A 138 21.16 -41.87 -9.61
CA ALA A 138 21.31 -42.34 -10.99
C ALA A 138 22.71 -42.91 -11.29
N MET A 139 23.77 -42.31 -10.71
CA MET A 139 25.14 -42.85 -10.77
C MET A 139 25.27 -44.16 -10.00
N THR A 140 24.53 -44.34 -8.91
CA THR A 140 24.47 -45.60 -8.18
C THR A 140 23.89 -46.69 -9.07
N SER A 141 22.79 -46.41 -9.77
CA SER A 141 22.24 -47.33 -10.78
C SER A 141 23.24 -47.61 -11.91
N TYR A 142 23.94 -46.59 -12.42
CA TYR A 142 24.96 -46.75 -13.45
C TYR A 142 26.10 -47.68 -13.03
N PHE A 143 26.71 -47.47 -11.85
CA PHE A 143 27.88 -48.25 -11.44
C PHE A 143 27.57 -49.62 -10.82
N LEU A 144 26.42 -49.76 -10.15
CA LEU A 144 26.11 -50.95 -9.36
C LEU A 144 25.12 -51.90 -10.03
N ALA A 145 24.36 -51.49 -11.07
CA ALA A 145 23.37 -52.37 -11.69
C ALA A 145 23.97 -53.67 -12.22
N GLU A 146 25.08 -53.61 -12.96
CA GLU A 146 25.75 -54.80 -13.49
C GLU A 146 26.52 -55.58 -12.41
N ARG A 147 27.01 -54.89 -11.36
CA ARG A 147 27.85 -55.51 -10.31
C ARG A 147 27.06 -56.29 -9.29
N ILE A 148 25.89 -55.79 -8.89
CA ILE A 148 25.07 -56.40 -7.83
C ILE A 148 23.65 -56.74 -8.30
N GLY A 149 23.30 -56.52 -9.57
CA GLY A 149 21.98 -56.83 -10.13
C GLY A 149 20.93 -55.74 -9.87
N ALA A 150 20.01 -55.56 -10.83
CA ALA A 150 18.95 -54.55 -10.76
C ALA A 150 17.98 -54.78 -9.58
N GLU A 151 17.73 -56.05 -9.23
CA GLU A 151 16.91 -56.47 -8.09
C GLU A 151 17.44 -55.93 -6.75
N ASN A 152 18.76 -55.91 -6.55
CA ASN A 152 19.36 -55.49 -5.29
C ASN A 152 19.38 -53.95 -5.13
N MET A 153 19.12 -53.19 -6.20
CA MET A 153 18.90 -51.74 -6.13
C MET A 153 17.67 -51.38 -5.29
N LEU A 154 16.68 -52.28 -5.21
CA LEU A 154 15.50 -52.12 -4.35
C LEU A 154 15.92 -52.02 -2.87
N LEU A 155 16.88 -52.85 -2.44
CA LEU A 155 17.40 -52.84 -1.07
C LEU A 155 18.23 -51.59 -0.79
N VAL A 156 19.03 -51.12 -1.75
CA VAL A 156 19.77 -49.85 -1.65
C VAL A 156 18.80 -48.69 -1.44
N ALA A 157 17.73 -48.63 -2.24
CA ALA A 157 16.67 -47.62 -2.09
C ALA A 157 15.95 -47.76 -0.74
N GLY A 158 15.61 -48.98 -0.31
CA GLY A 158 15.00 -49.26 0.98
C GLY A 158 15.85 -48.76 2.15
N GLY A 159 17.17 -49.01 2.11
CA GLY A 159 18.12 -48.50 3.09
C GLY A 159 18.15 -46.97 3.15
N ALA A 160 18.18 -46.29 2.00
CA ALA A 160 18.11 -44.83 1.95
C ALA A 160 16.78 -44.26 2.50
N ILE A 161 15.65 -44.95 2.28
CA ILE A 161 14.35 -44.58 2.88
C ILE A 161 14.39 -44.75 4.40
N LEU A 162 15.04 -45.79 4.94
CA LEU A 162 15.20 -45.96 6.39
C LEU A 162 16.06 -44.84 7.00
N VAL A 163 17.14 -44.45 6.34
CA VAL A 163 17.96 -43.30 6.78
C VAL A 163 17.15 -42.00 6.73
N PHE A 164 16.30 -41.82 5.72
CA PHE A 164 15.37 -40.69 5.66
C PHE A 164 14.38 -40.71 6.83
N ALA A 165 13.74 -41.87 7.11
CA ALA A 165 12.81 -42.02 8.22
C ALA A 165 13.47 -41.73 9.58
N ALA A 166 14.68 -42.25 9.78
CA ALA A 166 15.49 -42.01 10.97
C ALA A 166 15.93 -40.54 11.09
N GLY A 167 16.34 -39.91 9.98
CA GLY A 167 16.72 -38.50 9.93
C GLY A 167 15.56 -37.56 10.24
N VAL A 168 14.35 -37.89 9.77
CA VAL A 168 13.12 -37.21 10.21
C VAL A 168 12.96 -37.42 11.72
N GLY A 169 12.96 -38.66 12.22
CA GLY A 169 12.84 -38.93 13.67
C GLY A 169 13.84 -38.19 14.56
N GLY A 170 15.12 -38.16 14.16
CA GLY A 170 16.18 -37.49 14.90
C GLY A 170 16.09 -35.96 14.88
N SER A 171 15.56 -35.34 13.81
CA SER A 171 15.36 -33.89 13.80
C SER A 171 14.28 -33.45 14.80
N TRP A 172 13.30 -34.31 15.08
CA TRP A 172 12.20 -33.97 15.98
C TRP A 172 12.49 -34.30 17.45
N ALA A 173 13.30 -35.32 17.73
CA ALA A 173 13.73 -35.64 19.10
C ALA A 173 14.51 -34.47 19.75
N ARG A 174 15.17 -33.63 18.95
CA ARG A 174 15.89 -32.43 19.40
C ARG A 174 15.01 -31.21 19.64
N GLU A 175 13.75 -31.25 19.20
CA GLU A 175 12.84 -30.10 19.22
C GLU A 175 11.67 -30.31 20.21
N ALA A 176 11.48 -31.54 20.70
CA ALA A 176 10.52 -31.91 21.73
C ALA A 176 10.87 -31.34 23.13
N ASP A 177 12.14 -31.00 23.39
CA ASP A 177 12.56 -30.35 24.65
C ASP A 177 12.17 -28.86 24.74
N SER A 178 11.60 -28.28 23.68
CA SER A 178 11.24 -26.84 23.62
C SER A 178 9.73 -26.57 23.48
N GLU A 179 8.86 -27.59 23.58
CA GLU A 179 7.43 -27.50 23.21
C GLU A 179 6.44 -27.18 24.36
N GLU A 180 6.87 -26.65 25.52
CA GLU A 180 5.97 -26.32 26.63
C GLU A 180 5.28 -24.92 26.54
N GLY A 181 5.35 -24.21 25.41
CA GLY A 181 4.96 -22.78 25.38
C GLY A 181 4.33 -22.20 24.10
N ARG A 182 3.67 -22.97 23.21
CA ARG A 182 3.02 -22.39 22.01
C ARG A 182 1.51 -22.65 21.94
N PRO A 183 0.66 -21.62 21.73
CA PRO A 183 -0.79 -21.75 21.80
C PRO A 183 -1.37 -22.51 20.60
N ALA A 184 -2.31 -23.40 20.90
CA ALA A 184 -3.03 -24.33 20.03
C ALA A 184 -3.83 -23.72 18.84
N ARG A 185 -3.62 -22.45 18.49
CA ARG A 185 -4.36 -21.75 17.43
C ARG A 185 -3.78 -21.99 16.04
N GLN A 186 -2.48 -22.24 15.91
CA GLN A 186 -1.82 -22.52 14.62
C GLN A 186 -2.05 -23.96 14.13
N GLN A 187 -2.39 -24.89 15.03
CA GLN A 187 -2.59 -26.30 14.72
C GLN A 187 -3.99 -26.59 14.14
N ARG A 188 -4.95 -25.66 14.28
CA ARG A 188 -6.30 -25.77 13.68
C ARG A 188 -6.36 -25.23 12.25
N GLU A 189 -5.50 -24.29 11.86
CA GLU A 189 -5.46 -23.76 10.48
C GLU A 189 -4.79 -24.72 9.48
N SER A 190 -4.03 -25.72 9.95
CA SER A 190 -3.42 -26.74 9.09
C SER A 190 -4.31 -27.96 8.83
N LYS A 191 -5.59 -27.94 9.26
CA LYS A 191 -6.56 -29.00 8.92
C LYS A 191 -6.90 -28.91 7.44
N ALA A 192 -6.15 -29.66 6.64
CA ALA A 192 -6.46 -30.19 5.31
C ALA A 192 -7.67 -29.56 4.59
N GLU A 193 -7.53 -28.31 4.11
CA GLU A 193 -8.34 -27.82 2.98
C GLU A 193 -7.75 -28.42 1.69
N GLY A 194 -8.10 -29.68 1.41
CA GLY A 194 -7.53 -30.43 0.28
C GLY A 194 -8.34 -31.64 -0.16
N GLY A 195 -9.66 -31.61 0.00
CA GLY A 195 -10.53 -32.58 -0.64
C GLY A 195 -10.57 -32.34 -2.14
N LEU A 196 -10.36 -33.37 -2.95
CA LEU A 196 -10.69 -33.34 -4.38
C LEU A 196 -12.18 -33.68 -4.51
N SER A 197 -13.08 -32.71 -4.29
CA SER A 197 -14.51 -32.91 -4.52
C SER A 197 -14.91 -32.58 -5.96
N TRP A 198 -15.72 -33.44 -6.58
CA TRP A 198 -16.27 -33.22 -7.93
C TRP A 198 -17.10 -31.92 -8.05
N GLY A 199 -17.74 -31.48 -6.96
CA GLY A 199 -18.48 -30.21 -6.93
C GLY A 199 -17.58 -28.98 -6.92
N GLU A 200 -16.37 -29.10 -6.37
CA GLU A 200 -15.37 -28.02 -6.32
C GLU A 200 -14.64 -27.88 -7.65
N ALA A 201 -14.40 -29.00 -8.35
CA ALA A 201 -13.83 -29.00 -9.69
C ALA A 201 -14.63 -28.11 -10.66
N LYS A 202 -15.97 -28.23 -10.69
CA LYS A 202 -16.82 -27.38 -11.54
C LYS A 202 -16.67 -25.89 -11.26
N ARG A 203 -16.50 -25.50 -9.99
CA ARG A 203 -16.30 -24.11 -9.59
C ARG A 203 -14.91 -23.60 -9.97
N ILE A 204 -13.87 -24.44 -9.81
CA ILE A 204 -12.50 -24.12 -10.20
C ILE A 204 -12.37 -23.91 -11.71
N PHE A 205 -12.98 -24.79 -12.51
CA PHE A 205 -12.93 -24.72 -13.98
C PHE A 205 -13.92 -23.72 -14.60
N ALA A 206 -14.74 -23.02 -13.80
CA ALA A 206 -15.55 -21.92 -14.30
C ALA A 206 -14.65 -20.76 -14.80
N ASP A 207 -13.52 -20.54 -14.13
CA ASP A 207 -12.56 -19.50 -14.49
C ASP A 207 -11.91 -19.79 -15.87
N PRO A 208 -11.98 -18.85 -16.83
CA PRO A 208 -11.40 -19.04 -18.16
C PRO A 208 -9.88 -19.26 -18.15
N GLN A 209 -9.15 -18.60 -17.26
CA GLN A 209 -7.70 -18.67 -17.18
C GLN A 209 -7.23 -19.98 -16.56
N VAL A 210 -7.93 -20.46 -15.53
CA VAL A 210 -7.67 -21.80 -14.95
C VAL A 210 -7.86 -22.90 -16.00
N ARG A 211 -8.88 -22.80 -16.85
CA ARG A 211 -9.09 -23.76 -17.97
C ARG A 211 -7.93 -23.77 -18.96
N ILE A 212 -7.39 -22.61 -19.32
CA ILE A 212 -6.25 -22.50 -20.23
C ILE A 212 -5.00 -23.14 -19.62
N ILE A 213 -4.72 -22.85 -18.34
CA ILE A 213 -3.57 -23.42 -17.63
C ILE A 213 -3.73 -24.94 -17.55
N ALA A 214 -4.90 -25.43 -17.18
CA ALA A 214 -5.17 -26.86 -17.10
C ALA A 214 -5.02 -27.59 -18.43
N PHE A 215 -5.50 -26.99 -19.53
CA PHE A 215 -5.33 -27.54 -20.87
C PHE A 215 -3.87 -27.52 -21.32
N ALA A 216 -3.12 -26.46 -21.00
CA ALA A 216 -1.69 -26.37 -21.29
C ALA A 216 -0.88 -27.43 -20.51
N VAL A 217 -1.21 -27.67 -19.23
CA VAL A 217 -0.59 -28.73 -18.42
C VAL A 217 -0.95 -30.12 -18.96
N LEU A 218 -2.21 -30.36 -19.32
CA LEU A 218 -2.64 -31.62 -19.92
C LEU A 218 -1.82 -31.93 -21.18
N LEU A 219 -1.68 -30.95 -22.07
CA LEU A 219 -0.95 -31.10 -23.31
C LEU A 219 0.56 -31.21 -23.10
N THR A 220 1.11 -30.54 -22.08
CA THR A 220 2.49 -30.74 -21.63
C THR A 220 2.75 -32.18 -21.21
N VAL A 221 1.83 -32.79 -20.45
CA VAL A 221 1.94 -34.20 -20.02
C VAL A 221 1.84 -35.14 -21.22
N LEU A 222 0.92 -34.87 -22.16
CA LEU A 222 0.80 -35.66 -23.39
C LEU A 222 2.09 -35.67 -24.19
N VAL A 223 2.65 -34.49 -24.49
CA VAL A 223 3.90 -34.39 -25.25
C VAL A 223 5.05 -35.09 -24.52
N LYS A 224 5.16 -34.91 -23.20
CA LYS A 224 6.12 -35.64 -22.37
C LYS A 224 5.98 -37.16 -22.56
N GLN A 225 4.77 -37.70 -22.42
CA GLN A 225 4.53 -39.15 -22.45
C GLN A 225 4.84 -39.74 -23.84
N PHE A 226 4.60 -38.99 -24.91
CA PHE A 226 4.96 -39.39 -26.27
C PHE A 226 6.48 -39.44 -26.47
N VAL A 227 7.20 -38.42 -25.99
CA VAL A 227 8.68 -38.38 -26.03
C VAL A 227 9.28 -39.48 -25.15
N ASP A 228 8.73 -39.69 -23.94
CA ASP A 228 9.15 -40.77 -23.04
C ASP A 228 8.88 -42.14 -23.68
N TYR A 229 7.73 -42.36 -24.33
CA TYR A 229 7.42 -43.62 -25.02
C TYR A 229 8.45 -43.91 -26.11
N GLN A 230 8.70 -42.97 -27.03
CA GLN A 230 9.67 -43.14 -28.12
C GLN A 230 11.08 -43.42 -27.60
N TYR A 231 11.51 -42.70 -26.56
CA TYR A 231 12.80 -42.95 -25.93
C TYR A 231 12.90 -44.35 -25.29
N ASN A 232 11.89 -44.78 -24.53
CA ASN A 232 11.93 -46.09 -23.87
C ASN A 232 11.86 -47.24 -24.90
N THR A 233 11.01 -47.14 -25.93
CA THR A 233 10.93 -48.15 -27.00
C THR A 233 12.26 -48.27 -27.77
N LEU A 234 12.86 -47.15 -28.18
CA LEU A 234 14.17 -47.16 -28.86
C LEU A 234 15.31 -47.66 -27.96
N THR A 235 15.17 -47.53 -26.64
CA THR A 235 16.14 -48.08 -25.69
C THR A 235 15.98 -49.59 -25.58
N GLY A 236 14.74 -50.09 -25.50
CA GLY A 236 14.44 -51.53 -25.46
C GLY A 236 14.83 -52.27 -26.75
N GLU A 237 14.77 -51.60 -27.91
CA GLU A 237 15.27 -52.18 -29.17
C GLU A 237 16.81 -52.28 -29.24
N ARG A 238 17.52 -51.48 -28.45
CA ARG A 238 18.99 -51.36 -28.53
C ARG A 238 19.73 -52.24 -27.52
N PHE A 239 19.07 -52.57 -26.41
CA PHE A 239 19.63 -53.25 -25.26
C PHE A 239 18.69 -54.38 -24.80
N ASP A 240 19.23 -55.58 -24.62
CA ASP A 240 18.42 -56.79 -24.37
C ASP A 240 18.30 -57.15 -22.87
N THR A 241 19.13 -56.56 -22.00
CA THR A 241 19.19 -56.91 -20.56
C THR A 241 18.71 -55.79 -19.64
N THR A 242 18.04 -56.16 -18.55
CA THR A 242 17.57 -55.22 -17.50
C THR A 242 18.72 -54.36 -16.97
N GLU A 243 19.89 -54.96 -16.75
CA GLU A 243 21.09 -54.28 -16.23
C GLU A 243 21.64 -53.23 -17.20
N SER A 244 21.76 -53.55 -18.49
CA SER A 244 22.31 -52.62 -19.49
C SER A 244 21.38 -51.44 -19.78
N ILE A 245 20.06 -51.68 -19.80
CA ILE A 245 19.05 -50.61 -19.88
C ILE A 245 19.17 -49.71 -18.63
N THR A 246 19.26 -50.31 -17.44
CA THR A 246 19.40 -49.58 -16.17
C THR A 246 20.67 -48.73 -16.14
N GLU A 247 21.79 -49.25 -16.64
CA GLU A 247 23.06 -48.53 -16.74
C GLU A 247 22.96 -47.34 -17.68
N PHE A 248 22.53 -47.58 -18.94
CA PHE A 248 22.41 -46.52 -19.94
C PHE A 248 21.46 -45.40 -19.48
N MET A 249 20.29 -45.77 -18.97
CA MET A 249 19.32 -44.80 -18.44
C MET A 249 19.87 -44.06 -17.21
N GLY A 250 20.64 -44.74 -16.35
CA GLY A 250 21.32 -44.15 -15.20
C GLY A 250 22.32 -43.06 -15.61
N LEU A 251 23.15 -43.33 -16.63
CA LEU A 251 24.08 -42.34 -17.19
C LEU A 251 23.34 -41.12 -17.75
N VAL A 252 22.31 -41.36 -18.57
CA VAL A 252 21.48 -40.29 -19.16
C VAL A 252 20.80 -39.47 -18.05
N ASP A 253 20.21 -40.10 -17.05
CA ASP A 253 19.56 -39.38 -15.95
C ASP A 253 20.56 -38.58 -15.10
N ALA A 254 21.77 -39.11 -14.86
CA ALA A 254 22.83 -38.42 -14.11
C ALA A 254 23.30 -37.14 -14.81
N VAL A 255 23.57 -37.20 -16.12
CA VAL A 255 24.02 -36.05 -16.92
C VAL A 255 22.92 -35.00 -17.05
N THR A 256 21.67 -35.42 -17.25
CA THR A 256 20.55 -34.50 -17.52
C THR A 256 20.03 -33.76 -16.30
N GLN A 257 20.35 -34.22 -15.08
CA GLN A 257 19.81 -33.68 -13.83
C GLN A 257 20.22 -32.22 -13.54
N TRP A 258 21.36 -31.77 -14.06
CA TRP A 258 21.89 -30.41 -13.84
C TRP A 258 21.40 -29.38 -14.85
N LEU A 259 20.98 -29.82 -16.04
CA LEU A 259 20.54 -28.94 -17.12
C LEU A 259 19.37 -28.01 -16.76
N PRO A 260 18.31 -28.44 -16.05
CA PRO A 260 17.24 -27.55 -15.63
C PRO A 260 17.73 -26.38 -14.74
N VAL A 261 18.73 -26.62 -13.88
CA VAL A 261 19.29 -25.60 -12.98
C VAL A 261 20.01 -24.52 -13.78
N LEU A 262 20.76 -24.92 -14.81
CA LEU A 262 21.46 -24.00 -15.72
C LEU A 262 20.49 -23.15 -16.53
N VAL A 263 19.41 -23.74 -17.07
CA VAL A 263 18.37 -22.99 -17.80
C VAL A 263 17.66 -22.02 -16.90
N LEU A 264 17.37 -22.40 -15.66
CA LEU A 264 16.71 -21.52 -14.70
C LEU A 264 17.55 -20.25 -14.41
N ALA A 265 18.88 -20.39 -14.32
CA ALA A 265 19.78 -19.25 -14.19
C ALA A 265 19.72 -18.31 -15.41
N GLY A 266 19.69 -18.88 -16.62
CA GLY A 266 19.55 -18.13 -17.88
C GLY A 266 18.16 -17.53 -18.14
N MET A 267 17.11 -18.06 -17.51
CA MET A 267 15.74 -17.60 -17.72
C MET A 267 15.49 -16.19 -17.15
N ARG A 268 16.17 -15.83 -16.05
CA ARG A 268 16.04 -14.52 -15.39
C ARG A 268 16.40 -13.33 -16.31
N PRO A 269 17.59 -13.28 -16.95
CA PRO A 269 17.91 -12.19 -17.88
C PRO A 269 17.01 -12.19 -19.13
N LEU A 270 16.58 -13.38 -19.59
CA LEU A 270 15.70 -13.50 -20.75
C LEU A 270 14.32 -12.87 -20.50
N LEU A 271 13.72 -13.15 -19.33
CA LEU A 271 12.45 -12.56 -18.92
C LEU A 271 12.54 -11.04 -18.75
N ARG A 272 13.68 -10.52 -18.25
CA ARG A 272 13.91 -9.07 -18.13
C ARG A 272 14.03 -8.38 -19.49
N ARG A 273 14.69 -9.02 -20.47
CA ARG A 273 14.95 -8.41 -21.79
C ARG A 273 13.77 -8.52 -22.75
N TRP A 274 13.04 -9.64 -22.74
CA TRP A 274 12.00 -9.94 -23.74
C TRP A 274 10.57 -9.98 -23.18
N GLY A 275 10.41 -9.80 -21.88
CA GLY A 275 9.12 -9.78 -21.20
C GLY A 275 8.55 -11.17 -20.92
N ALA A 276 7.58 -11.21 -19.99
CA ALA A 276 6.98 -12.45 -19.50
C ALA A 276 6.27 -13.27 -20.60
N THR A 277 5.57 -12.60 -21.52
CA THR A 277 4.82 -13.24 -22.61
C THR A 277 5.72 -14.04 -23.57
N LYS A 278 6.91 -13.53 -23.90
CA LYS A 278 7.86 -14.23 -24.78
C LYS A 278 8.62 -15.33 -24.03
N GLY A 279 8.91 -15.14 -22.73
CA GLY A 279 9.56 -16.16 -21.91
C GLY A 279 8.73 -17.44 -21.75
N ILE A 280 7.40 -17.32 -21.66
CA ILE A 280 6.48 -18.47 -21.59
C ILE A 280 6.57 -19.35 -22.87
N LEU A 281 6.87 -18.76 -24.03
CA LEU A 281 6.95 -19.48 -25.30
C LEU A 281 8.24 -20.32 -25.47
N VAL A 282 9.23 -20.17 -24.59
CA VAL A 282 10.51 -20.88 -24.69
C VAL A 282 10.35 -22.40 -24.56
N PHE A 283 9.47 -22.86 -23.67
CA PHE A 283 9.21 -24.29 -23.50
C PHE A 283 8.58 -24.94 -24.74
N PRO A 284 7.40 -24.47 -25.23
CA PRO A 284 6.76 -25.12 -26.36
C PRO A 284 7.57 -25.04 -27.65
N THR A 285 8.37 -24.00 -27.88
CA THR A 285 9.27 -23.94 -29.05
C THR A 285 10.37 -24.98 -28.97
N ALA A 286 11.03 -25.11 -27.81
CA ALA A 286 12.09 -26.10 -27.61
C ALA A 286 11.58 -27.52 -27.83
N VAL A 287 10.39 -27.83 -27.29
CA VAL A 287 9.78 -29.15 -27.44
C VAL A 287 9.28 -29.40 -28.86
N PHE A 288 8.72 -28.40 -29.55
CA PHE A 288 8.33 -28.52 -30.95
C PHE A 288 9.53 -28.82 -31.86
N LEU A 289 10.65 -28.13 -31.66
CA LEU A 289 11.89 -28.37 -32.41
C LEU A 289 12.48 -29.76 -32.11
N ALA A 290 12.48 -30.17 -30.83
CA ALA A 290 12.96 -31.48 -30.41
C ALA A 290 12.13 -32.63 -31.00
N ALA A 291 10.79 -32.54 -30.92
CA ALA A 291 9.89 -33.51 -31.51
C ALA A 291 10.03 -33.53 -33.04
N GLY A 292 10.19 -32.37 -33.68
CA GLY A 292 10.41 -32.26 -35.12
C GLY A 292 11.70 -32.94 -35.58
N ALA A 293 12.81 -32.68 -34.87
CA ALA A 293 14.10 -33.32 -35.14
C ALA A 293 14.03 -34.84 -35.01
N LEU A 294 13.32 -35.35 -34.01
CA LEU A 294 13.12 -36.78 -33.80
C LEU A 294 12.30 -37.42 -34.93
N SER A 295 11.18 -36.80 -35.33
CA SER A 295 10.36 -37.26 -36.45
C SER A 295 11.14 -37.32 -37.77
N VAL A 296 11.90 -36.27 -38.08
CA VAL A 296 12.74 -36.22 -39.30
C VAL A 296 13.82 -37.29 -39.25
N THR A 297 14.46 -37.49 -38.10
CA THR A 297 15.52 -38.50 -37.95
C THR A 297 14.97 -39.91 -38.13
N LEU A 298 13.84 -40.23 -37.49
CA LEU A 298 13.19 -41.55 -37.63
C LEU A 298 12.76 -41.82 -39.08
N TRP A 299 12.41 -40.77 -39.84
CA TRP A 299 12.08 -40.91 -41.25
C TRP A 299 13.30 -41.12 -42.15
N LEU A 300 14.45 -40.54 -41.80
CA LEU A 300 15.68 -40.61 -42.60
C LEU A 300 16.55 -41.83 -42.26
N THR A 301 16.83 -42.08 -40.98
CA THR A 301 17.81 -43.07 -40.52
C THR A 301 17.55 -43.56 -39.08
N ALA A 302 17.55 -44.88 -38.89
CA ALA A 302 17.41 -45.49 -37.54
C ALA A 302 18.70 -45.43 -36.68
N THR A 303 19.87 -45.27 -37.30
CA THR A 303 21.19 -45.40 -36.63
C THR A 303 21.44 -44.37 -35.54
N ILE A 304 20.97 -43.13 -35.71
CA ILE A 304 21.11 -42.04 -34.74
C ILE A 304 19.80 -41.73 -34.00
N ALA A 305 18.74 -42.50 -34.23
CA ALA A 305 17.41 -42.23 -33.69
C ALA A 305 17.40 -42.23 -32.15
N LEU A 306 18.09 -43.17 -31.51
CA LEU A 306 18.22 -43.22 -30.04
C LEU A 306 18.90 -41.97 -29.49
N THR A 307 19.97 -41.49 -30.13
CA THR A 307 20.68 -40.27 -29.71
C THR A 307 19.77 -39.05 -29.82
N VAL A 308 19.00 -38.92 -30.91
CA VAL A 308 18.04 -37.83 -31.08
C VAL A 308 16.88 -37.95 -30.08
N ALA A 309 16.44 -39.16 -29.74
CA ALA A 309 15.42 -39.39 -28.71
C ALA A 309 15.92 -39.02 -27.31
N VAL A 310 17.19 -39.32 -26.97
CA VAL A 310 17.85 -38.86 -25.75
C VAL A 310 17.87 -37.33 -25.70
N CYS A 311 18.26 -36.67 -26.79
CA CYS A 311 18.26 -35.21 -26.89
C CYS A 311 16.85 -34.62 -26.76
N ALA A 312 15.84 -35.24 -27.37
CA ALA A 312 14.46 -34.80 -27.29
C ALA A 312 13.89 -34.92 -25.87
N ARG A 313 14.08 -36.08 -25.22
CA ARG A 313 13.73 -36.32 -23.81
C ARG A 313 14.44 -35.37 -22.87
N THR A 314 15.72 -35.13 -23.12
CA THR A 314 16.54 -34.20 -22.33
C THR A 314 16.03 -32.77 -22.45
N THR A 315 15.76 -32.32 -23.68
CA THR A 315 15.22 -30.98 -23.97
C THR A 315 13.88 -30.79 -23.29
N GLU A 316 12.98 -31.75 -23.46
CA GLU A 316 11.66 -31.76 -22.81
C GLU A 316 11.80 -31.65 -21.28
N LYS A 317 12.61 -32.51 -20.65
CA LYS A 317 12.86 -32.52 -19.21
C LYS A 317 13.47 -31.19 -18.72
N MET A 318 14.48 -30.69 -19.44
CA MET A 318 15.23 -29.47 -19.14
C MET A 318 14.33 -28.24 -19.12
N PHE A 319 13.56 -28.03 -20.18
CA PHE A 319 12.68 -26.86 -20.29
C PHE A 319 11.37 -27.01 -19.51
N ARG A 320 10.85 -28.23 -19.29
CA ARG A 320 9.68 -28.44 -18.44
C ARG A 320 9.94 -28.02 -16.98
N TYR A 321 11.04 -28.49 -16.40
CA TYR A 321 11.35 -28.18 -14.99
C TYR A 321 11.84 -26.74 -14.77
N SER A 322 12.13 -25.99 -15.84
CA SER A 322 12.61 -24.60 -15.76
C SER A 322 11.62 -23.61 -16.39
N ALA A 323 11.56 -23.57 -17.72
CA ALA A 323 10.76 -22.64 -18.51
C ALA A 323 9.25 -22.83 -18.33
N GLU A 324 8.75 -24.06 -18.47
CA GLU A 324 7.32 -24.37 -18.32
C GLU A 324 6.86 -24.04 -16.91
N ARG A 325 7.58 -24.56 -15.89
CA ARG A 325 7.23 -24.31 -14.51
C ARG A 325 7.21 -22.82 -14.18
N THR A 326 8.23 -22.07 -14.62
CA THR A 326 8.27 -20.61 -14.42
C THR A 326 7.13 -19.90 -15.16
N GLY A 327 6.88 -20.28 -16.41
CA GLY A 327 5.81 -19.71 -17.22
C GLY A 327 4.42 -19.98 -16.65
N ARG A 328 4.19 -21.19 -16.12
CA ARG A 328 2.97 -21.61 -15.45
C ARG A 328 2.71 -20.79 -14.18
N GLU A 329 3.73 -20.55 -13.37
CA GLU A 329 3.58 -19.68 -12.18
C GLU A 329 3.22 -18.24 -12.56
N ILE A 330 3.79 -17.71 -13.65
CA ILE A 330 3.41 -16.38 -14.18
C ILE A 330 1.94 -16.37 -14.59
N LEU A 331 1.46 -17.41 -15.27
CA LEU A 331 0.05 -17.52 -15.64
C LEU A 331 -0.88 -17.59 -14.42
N TYR A 332 -0.45 -18.18 -13.31
CA TYR A 332 -1.21 -18.20 -12.05
C TYR A 332 -1.25 -16.85 -11.32
N VAL A 333 -0.46 -15.83 -11.71
CA VAL A 333 -0.50 -14.50 -11.07
C VAL A 333 -1.84 -13.80 -11.31
N ALA A 334 -2.45 -14.02 -12.48
CA ALA A 334 -3.72 -13.40 -12.83
C ALA A 334 -4.96 -14.21 -12.39
N VAL A 335 -4.78 -15.29 -11.61
CA VAL A 335 -5.87 -16.05 -10.97
C VAL A 335 -6.11 -15.52 -9.56
N ASP A 336 -7.37 -15.39 -9.15
CA ASP A 336 -7.75 -14.92 -7.81
C ASP A 336 -7.12 -15.74 -6.67
N GLU A 337 -6.72 -15.04 -5.59
CA GLU A 337 -5.99 -15.62 -4.45
C GLU A 337 -6.73 -16.81 -3.81
N ASN A 338 -8.06 -16.69 -3.69
CA ASN A 338 -8.93 -17.72 -3.10
C ASN A 338 -9.06 -18.98 -3.97
N LEU A 339 -8.90 -18.84 -5.29
CA LEU A 339 -8.99 -19.93 -6.26
C LEU A 339 -7.63 -20.53 -6.60
N LYS A 340 -6.56 -19.74 -6.57
CA LYS A 340 -5.21 -20.11 -7.02
C LYS A 340 -4.67 -21.37 -6.35
N LEU A 341 -4.72 -21.44 -5.02
CA LEU A 341 -4.18 -22.60 -4.27
C LEU A 341 -4.96 -23.89 -4.59
N ARG A 342 -6.29 -23.79 -4.66
CA ARG A 342 -7.18 -24.93 -4.96
C ARG A 342 -7.01 -25.41 -6.41
N ALA A 343 -6.93 -24.47 -7.35
CA ALA A 343 -6.69 -24.76 -8.76
C ALA A 343 -5.34 -25.43 -8.98
N LYS A 344 -4.28 -24.92 -8.34
CA LYS A 344 -2.93 -25.49 -8.43
C LYS A 344 -2.89 -26.94 -7.93
N ASN A 345 -3.47 -27.22 -6.77
CA ASN A 345 -3.55 -28.58 -6.23
C ASN A 345 -4.31 -29.53 -7.17
N TYR A 346 -5.43 -29.08 -7.74
CA TYR A 346 -6.22 -29.90 -8.67
C TYR A 346 -5.44 -30.19 -9.97
N ILE A 347 -4.81 -29.16 -10.54
CA ILE A 347 -4.03 -29.29 -11.79
C ILE A 347 -2.80 -30.19 -11.56
N ASP A 348 -2.03 -29.97 -10.50
CA ASP A 348 -0.79 -30.72 -10.24
C ASP A 348 -1.06 -32.20 -9.85
N VAL A 349 -2.17 -32.51 -9.17
CA VAL A 349 -2.47 -33.89 -8.72
C VAL A 349 -3.39 -34.63 -9.70
N ALA A 350 -4.56 -34.06 -10.04
CA ALA A 350 -5.55 -34.77 -10.84
C ALA A 350 -5.20 -34.77 -12.33
N ILE A 351 -4.72 -33.65 -12.87
CA ILE A 351 -4.39 -33.53 -14.30
C ILE A 351 -2.97 -34.04 -14.56
N GLU A 352 -1.95 -33.45 -13.90
CA GLU A 352 -0.55 -33.72 -14.24
C GLU A 352 -0.12 -35.16 -13.90
N LYS A 353 -0.47 -35.65 -12.71
CA LYS A 353 -0.09 -36.99 -12.24
C LYS A 353 -1.12 -38.08 -12.57
N GLY A 354 -2.30 -37.68 -13.05
CA GLY A 354 -3.48 -38.53 -13.20
C GLY A 354 -3.99 -38.65 -14.62
N ILE A 355 -5.05 -37.87 -14.91
CA ILE A 355 -5.80 -37.89 -16.18
C ILE A 355 -4.87 -37.77 -17.38
N GLY A 356 -3.84 -36.91 -17.31
CA GLY A 356 -2.89 -36.73 -18.41
C GLY A 356 -2.14 -38.00 -18.77
N LYS A 357 -1.67 -38.79 -17.79
CA LYS A 357 -0.96 -40.06 -18.05
C LYS A 357 -1.90 -41.11 -18.62
N VAL A 358 -3.10 -41.26 -18.06
CA VAL A 358 -4.10 -42.22 -18.54
C VAL A 358 -4.53 -41.89 -19.97
N LEU A 359 -4.79 -40.62 -20.26
CA LEU A 359 -5.15 -40.16 -21.61
C LEU A 359 -4.00 -40.38 -22.60
N SER A 360 -2.75 -40.17 -22.16
CA SER A 360 -1.57 -40.48 -22.96
C SER A 360 -1.47 -41.97 -23.28
N GLY A 361 -1.69 -42.85 -22.29
CA GLY A 361 -1.73 -44.30 -22.47
C GLY A 361 -2.83 -44.72 -23.44
N ALA A 362 -4.03 -44.12 -23.34
CA ALA A 362 -5.14 -44.37 -24.26
C ALA A 362 -4.84 -43.92 -25.69
N LEU A 363 -4.25 -42.74 -25.87
CA LEU A 363 -3.88 -42.23 -27.20
C LEU A 363 -2.77 -43.08 -27.83
N LEU A 364 -1.77 -43.47 -27.06
CA LEU A 364 -0.71 -44.35 -27.52
C LEU A 364 -1.24 -45.76 -27.83
N TRP A 365 -2.17 -46.29 -27.04
CA TRP A 365 -2.85 -47.55 -27.31
C TRP A 365 -3.68 -47.50 -28.60
N ILE A 366 -4.46 -46.43 -28.80
CA ILE A 366 -5.20 -46.24 -30.06
C ILE A 366 -4.23 -46.18 -31.24
N SER A 367 -3.09 -45.49 -31.08
CA SER A 367 -2.07 -45.43 -32.13
C SER A 367 -1.41 -46.79 -32.39
N SER A 368 -1.15 -47.60 -31.35
CA SER A 368 -0.52 -48.91 -31.52
C SER A 368 -1.47 -49.92 -32.17
N VAL A 369 -2.76 -49.89 -31.81
CA VAL A 369 -3.81 -50.72 -32.43
C VAL A 369 -4.06 -50.30 -33.88
N ALA A 370 -4.22 -49.00 -34.14
CA ALA A 370 -4.47 -48.49 -35.50
C ALA A 370 -3.30 -48.76 -36.46
N LEU A 371 -2.08 -48.85 -35.93
CA LEU A 371 -0.86 -49.08 -36.70
C LEU A 371 -0.32 -50.53 -36.58
N ALA A 372 -1.15 -51.47 -36.12
CA ALA A 372 -0.74 -52.86 -35.91
C ALA A 372 -0.24 -53.57 -37.19
N ALA A 373 -0.58 -53.07 -38.38
CA ALA A 373 -0.09 -53.57 -39.66
C ALA A 373 1.30 -53.05 -40.07
N PHE A 374 1.81 -52.00 -39.41
CA PHE A 374 3.09 -51.36 -39.72
C PHE A 374 4.24 -51.96 -38.90
N THR A 375 5.47 -51.85 -39.41
CA THR A 375 6.69 -52.23 -38.68
C THR A 375 6.98 -51.28 -37.51
N VAL A 376 7.77 -51.70 -36.52
CA VAL A 376 8.04 -50.86 -35.33
C VAL A 376 8.64 -49.48 -35.67
N PRO A 377 9.60 -49.36 -36.62
CA PRO A 377 10.11 -48.05 -37.04
C PRO A 377 9.05 -47.16 -37.68
N GLU A 378 8.17 -47.73 -38.50
CA GLU A 378 7.04 -47.00 -39.11
C GLU A 378 6.04 -46.54 -38.03
N ARG A 379 5.75 -47.37 -37.03
CA ARG A 379 4.92 -46.97 -35.88
C ARG A 379 5.55 -45.81 -35.12
N LEU A 380 6.85 -45.88 -34.84
CA LEU A 380 7.59 -44.82 -34.13
C LEU A 380 7.59 -43.50 -34.91
N THR A 381 7.74 -43.51 -36.24
CA THR A 381 7.64 -42.29 -37.06
C THR A 381 6.26 -41.66 -36.97
N VAL A 382 5.18 -42.43 -37.05
CA VAL A 382 3.81 -41.91 -36.94
C VAL A 382 3.58 -41.33 -35.55
N VAL A 383 3.99 -42.02 -34.48
CA VAL A 383 3.90 -41.51 -33.10
C VAL A 383 4.72 -40.22 -32.94
N ALA A 384 5.87 -40.10 -33.61
CA ALA A 384 6.68 -38.87 -33.62
C ALA A 384 5.96 -37.72 -34.32
N VAL A 385 5.33 -37.95 -35.47
CA VAL A 385 4.50 -36.94 -36.16
C VAL A 385 3.34 -36.49 -35.29
N PHE A 386 2.63 -37.41 -34.62
CA PHE A 386 1.61 -37.04 -33.65
C PHE A 386 2.17 -36.22 -32.48
N GLY A 387 3.37 -36.55 -31.99
CA GLY A 387 4.09 -35.76 -31.00
C GLY A 387 4.37 -34.32 -31.47
N VAL A 388 4.77 -34.13 -32.73
CA VAL A 388 4.95 -32.80 -33.34
C VAL A 388 3.64 -32.02 -33.41
N LEU A 389 2.54 -32.67 -33.82
CA LEU A 389 1.23 -32.04 -33.85
C LEU A 389 0.79 -31.59 -32.45
N LEU A 390 0.97 -32.43 -31.43
CA LEU A 390 0.68 -32.08 -30.04
C LEU A 390 1.55 -30.90 -29.56
N ALA A 391 2.84 -30.89 -29.91
CA ALA A 391 3.75 -29.78 -29.58
C ALA A 391 3.37 -28.48 -30.32
N ALA A 392 2.87 -28.55 -31.55
CA ALA A 392 2.35 -27.40 -32.30
C ALA A 392 1.10 -26.81 -31.65
N VAL A 393 0.15 -27.66 -31.24
CA VAL A 393 -1.03 -27.23 -30.47
C VAL A 393 -0.60 -26.59 -29.15
N LEU A 394 0.42 -27.16 -28.48
CA LEU A 394 0.95 -26.63 -27.23
C LEU A 394 1.53 -25.23 -27.40
N PHE A 395 2.30 -25.02 -28.47
CA PHE A 395 2.80 -23.70 -28.84
C PHE A 395 1.67 -22.70 -29.04
N PHE A 396 0.62 -23.07 -29.78
CA PHE A 396 -0.51 -22.18 -30.01
C PHE A 396 -1.29 -21.85 -28.72
N VAL A 397 -1.49 -22.82 -27.84
CA VAL A 397 -2.14 -22.62 -26.53
C VAL A 397 -1.35 -21.64 -25.67
N TYR A 398 -0.04 -21.85 -25.53
CA TYR A 398 0.83 -20.96 -24.75
C TYR A 398 0.92 -19.56 -25.35
N TRP A 399 0.90 -19.44 -26.68
CA TRP A 399 0.83 -18.14 -27.36
C TRP A 399 -0.47 -17.39 -27.07
N LYS A 400 -1.61 -18.07 -27.17
CA LYS A 400 -2.92 -17.51 -26.82
C LYS A 400 -2.99 -17.13 -25.35
N ALA A 401 -2.50 -17.99 -24.46
CA ALA A 401 -2.43 -17.74 -23.01
C ALA A 401 -1.59 -16.49 -22.70
N GLY A 402 -0.44 -16.34 -23.35
CA GLY A 402 0.43 -15.19 -23.20
C GLY A 402 -0.20 -13.86 -23.62
N ARG A 403 -1.07 -13.86 -24.65
CA ARG A 403 -1.85 -12.67 -25.03
C ARG A 403 -2.99 -12.38 -24.05
N GLN A 404 -3.71 -13.40 -23.61
CA GLN A 404 -4.83 -13.24 -22.68
C GLN A 404 -4.38 -12.82 -21.28
N TYR A 405 -3.20 -13.23 -20.84
CA TYR A 405 -2.59 -12.83 -19.57
C TYR A 405 -2.57 -11.31 -19.38
N MET A 406 -2.22 -10.53 -20.41
CA MET A 406 -2.22 -9.06 -20.33
C MET A 406 -3.61 -8.49 -20.08
N GLY A 407 -4.64 -9.08 -20.70
CA GLY A 407 -6.04 -8.68 -20.50
C GLY A 407 -6.56 -9.06 -19.10
N SER A 408 -6.26 -10.26 -18.62
CA SER A 408 -6.68 -10.72 -17.29
C SER A 408 -5.93 -10.00 -16.16
N LEU A 409 -4.65 -9.69 -16.35
CA LEU A 409 -3.86 -8.94 -15.36
C LEU A 409 -4.47 -7.56 -15.14
N ALA A 410 -4.77 -6.82 -16.21
CA ALA A 410 -5.48 -5.54 -16.13
C ALA A 410 -6.82 -5.66 -15.39
N LYS A 411 -7.61 -6.69 -15.71
CA LYS A 411 -8.91 -6.98 -15.08
C LYS A 411 -8.80 -7.37 -13.60
N SER A 412 -7.75 -8.09 -13.20
CA SER A 412 -7.49 -8.46 -11.81
C SER A 412 -7.07 -7.27 -10.95
N PHE A 413 -6.40 -6.27 -11.54
CA PHE A 413 -6.13 -4.99 -10.89
C PHE A 413 -7.42 -4.16 -10.75
N GLU A 414 -8.24 -4.13 -11.79
CA GLU A 414 -9.52 -3.42 -11.82
C GLU A 414 -10.53 -4.00 -10.81
N ASN A 415 -10.62 -5.33 -10.70
CA ASN A 415 -11.49 -6.00 -9.71
C ASN A 415 -11.00 -5.79 -8.25
N ARG A 416 -9.70 -5.78 -8.00
CA ARG A 416 -9.15 -5.46 -6.65
C ARG A 416 -9.44 -4.01 -6.24
N LEU A 417 -9.44 -3.09 -7.21
CA LEU A 417 -9.85 -1.71 -7.01
C LEU A 417 -11.37 -1.58 -6.89
N ALA A 418 -12.14 -2.39 -7.61
CA ALA A 418 -13.61 -2.43 -7.57
C ALA A 418 -14.13 -2.91 -6.21
N THR A 419 -13.52 -3.92 -5.57
CA THR A 419 -13.94 -4.36 -4.22
C THR A 419 -13.72 -3.27 -3.16
N LEU A 420 -12.66 -2.45 -3.31
CA LEU A 420 -12.42 -1.29 -2.46
C LEU A 420 -13.38 -0.14 -2.79
N ARG A 421 -13.75 0.04 -4.06
CA ARG A 421 -14.74 1.03 -4.54
C ARG A 421 -16.17 0.71 -4.14
N GLU A 422 -16.56 -0.56 -4.18
CA GLU A 422 -17.89 -1.06 -3.77
C GLU A 422 -18.16 -0.87 -2.29
N THR A 423 -17.10 -0.73 -1.47
CA THR A 423 -17.25 -0.38 -0.05
C THR A 423 -17.59 1.10 0.16
N PHE A 424 -17.41 1.97 -0.84
CA PHE A 424 -17.53 3.43 -0.67
C PHE A 424 -18.49 4.15 -1.64
N VAL A 425 -18.82 3.61 -2.82
CA VAL A 425 -19.64 4.35 -3.79
C VAL A 425 -20.59 3.43 -4.55
N SER A 426 -21.82 3.30 -4.05
CA SER A 426 -22.97 2.82 -4.82
C SER A 426 -24.19 3.69 -4.51
N LEU A 427 -24.20 4.89 -5.10
CA LEU A 427 -25.35 5.81 -5.08
C LEU A 427 -25.45 6.56 -6.42
N SER A 428 -25.94 5.88 -7.45
CA SER A 428 -26.62 6.48 -8.62
C SER A 428 -27.48 5.36 -9.24
N ASP A 429 -28.74 5.51 -9.67
CA ASP A 429 -29.24 6.54 -10.60
C ASP A 429 -30.78 6.75 -10.54
N ALA A 430 -31.46 6.49 -9.41
CA ALA A 430 -32.88 6.88 -9.25
C ALA A 430 -33.24 7.36 -7.83
N GLY A 431 -32.57 6.83 -6.80
CA GLY A 431 -32.68 7.33 -5.42
C GLY A 431 -31.98 8.67 -5.17
N ALA A 432 -31.11 9.12 -6.08
CA ALA A 432 -30.26 10.30 -5.88
C ALA A 432 -31.06 11.61 -5.78
N MET A 433 -32.12 11.81 -6.57
CA MET A 433 -32.97 13.00 -6.47
C MET A 433 -33.88 12.99 -5.25
N GLY A 434 -34.36 11.81 -4.83
CA GLY A 434 -35.10 11.64 -3.57
C GLY A 434 -34.23 11.92 -2.35
N LEU A 435 -33.00 11.40 -2.35
CA LEU A 435 -31.99 11.68 -1.32
C LEU A 435 -31.51 13.13 -1.34
N ALA A 436 -31.46 13.77 -2.52
CA ALA A 436 -31.15 15.19 -2.62
C ALA A 436 -32.23 16.05 -1.99
N ARG A 437 -33.50 15.78 -2.29
CA ARG A 437 -34.64 16.48 -1.67
C ARG A 437 -34.67 16.28 -0.15
N GLN A 438 -34.49 15.03 0.31
CA GLN A 438 -34.43 14.71 1.73
C GLN A 438 -33.20 15.31 2.43
N GLY A 439 -32.07 15.41 1.72
CA GLY A 439 -30.84 16.04 2.21
C GLY A 439 -30.98 17.55 2.36
N LEU A 440 -31.64 18.22 1.41
CA LEU A 440 -31.93 19.66 1.46
C LEU A 440 -32.95 20.01 2.56
N GLN A 441 -33.90 19.13 2.86
CA GLN A 441 -34.89 19.27 3.94
C GLN A 441 -34.36 18.79 5.32
N SER A 442 -33.10 18.37 5.39
CA SER A 442 -32.53 17.85 6.64
C SER A 442 -32.31 18.97 7.67
N ARG A 443 -32.58 18.67 8.95
CA ARG A 443 -32.20 19.55 10.06
C ARG A 443 -30.69 19.64 10.30
N SER A 444 -29.89 18.80 9.63
CA SER A 444 -28.43 18.73 9.81
C SER A 444 -27.71 19.67 8.83
N PRO A 445 -27.04 20.74 9.30
CA PRO A 445 -26.43 21.74 8.41
C PRO A 445 -25.34 21.16 7.51
N VAL A 446 -24.59 20.16 7.99
CA VAL A 446 -23.54 19.47 7.21
C VAL A 446 -24.15 18.70 6.04
N ARG A 447 -25.30 18.05 6.24
CA ARG A 447 -26.01 17.32 5.18
C ARG A 447 -26.60 18.26 4.13
N VAL A 448 -27.17 19.39 4.55
CA VAL A 448 -27.71 20.42 3.65
C VAL A 448 -26.57 21.03 2.81
N ALA A 449 -25.47 21.42 3.45
CA ALA A 449 -24.31 21.99 2.77
C ALA A 449 -23.68 21.02 1.77
N PHE A 450 -23.50 19.75 2.17
CA PHE A 450 -23.02 18.69 1.28
C PHE A 450 -23.93 18.53 0.07
N MET A 451 -25.26 18.51 0.28
CA MET A 451 -26.20 18.32 -0.81
C MET A 451 -26.22 19.51 -1.79
N LEU A 452 -26.14 20.74 -1.28
CA LEU A 452 -25.98 21.94 -2.11
C LEU A 452 -24.68 21.91 -2.92
N ASP A 453 -23.60 21.36 -2.35
CA ASP A 453 -22.32 21.23 -3.06
C ASP A 453 -22.37 20.14 -4.15
N VAL A 454 -23.02 19.00 -3.89
CA VAL A 454 -23.30 17.95 -4.89
C VAL A 454 -24.13 18.50 -6.07
N LEU A 455 -25.11 19.37 -5.78
CA LEU A 455 -25.92 20.03 -6.80
C LEU A 455 -25.09 21.00 -7.69
N ARG A 456 -23.93 21.49 -7.23
CA ARG A 456 -23.04 22.32 -8.08
C ARG A 456 -22.43 21.54 -9.24
N SER A 457 -22.23 20.24 -9.10
CA SER A 457 -21.71 19.39 -10.19
C SER A 457 -22.80 18.79 -11.08
N SER A 458 -24.08 18.99 -10.76
CA SER A 458 -25.22 18.36 -11.43
C SER A 458 -25.66 19.11 -12.71
N ARG A 459 -26.44 18.45 -13.59
CA ARG A 459 -26.92 19.08 -14.83
C ARG A 459 -27.92 20.17 -14.51
N ARG A 460 -27.96 21.23 -15.34
CA ARG A 460 -28.80 22.43 -15.12
C ARG A 460 -30.31 22.11 -14.93
N GLY A 461 -30.82 21.10 -15.64
CA GLY A 461 -32.23 20.70 -15.56
C GLY A 461 -32.62 20.10 -14.19
N ASP A 462 -31.69 19.46 -13.50
CA ASP A 462 -31.96 18.78 -12.22
C ASP A 462 -32.16 19.80 -11.09
N VAL A 463 -31.36 20.88 -11.10
CA VAL A 463 -31.44 21.98 -10.12
C VAL A 463 -32.75 22.76 -10.24
N ALA A 464 -33.30 22.89 -11.46
CA ALA A 464 -34.58 23.58 -11.67
C ALA A 464 -35.76 22.86 -10.99
N SER A 465 -35.70 21.53 -10.85
CA SER A 465 -36.75 20.73 -10.20
C SER A 465 -36.80 20.85 -8.66
N LEU A 466 -35.76 21.43 -8.06
CA LEU A 466 -35.58 21.64 -6.62
C LEU A 466 -35.55 23.13 -6.23
N SER A 467 -36.00 24.02 -7.14
CA SER A 467 -35.98 25.46 -6.88
C SER A 467 -36.78 25.89 -5.63
N PRO A 468 -37.95 25.31 -5.28
CA PRO A 468 -38.68 25.73 -4.09
C PRO A 468 -37.91 25.47 -2.80
N GLU A 469 -37.28 24.30 -2.67
CA GLU A 469 -36.46 23.93 -1.51
C GLU A 469 -35.21 24.82 -1.40
N ILE A 470 -34.58 25.14 -2.54
CA ILE A 470 -33.40 26.01 -2.57
C ILE A 470 -33.79 27.45 -2.18
N HIS A 471 -34.97 27.93 -2.57
CA HIS A 471 -35.47 29.24 -2.17
C HIS A 471 -35.65 29.35 -0.64
N GLU A 472 -36.20 28.33 0.00
CA GLU A 472 -36.36 28.30 1.47
C GLU A 472 -35.00 28.37 2.18
N LEU A 473 -33.98 27.68 1.64
CA LEU A 473 -32.63 27.67 2.18
C LEU A 473 -31.90 29.01 2.10
N THR A 474 -32.38 29.97 1.29
CA THR A 474 -31.84 31.35 1.30
C THR A 474 -32.13 32.10 2.60
N ARG A 475 -33.09 31.61 3.42
CA ARG A 475 -33.45 32.16 4.73
C ARG A 475 -32.83 31.39 5.91
N HIS A 476 -32.00 30.41 5.64
CA HIS A 476 -31.43 29.53 6.67
C HIS A 476 -30.54 30.31 7.66
N GLU A 477 -30.52 29.87 8.93
CA GLU A 477 -29.79 30.51 10.04
C GLU A 477 -28.28 30.64 9.76
N ARG A 478 -27.69 29.58 9.18
CA ARG A 478 -26.28 29.54 8.80
C ARG A 478 -25.95 30.23 7.48
N ARG A 479 -24.90 31.07 7.51
CA ARG A 479 -24.37 31.83 6.37
C ARG A 479 -23.96 30.97 5.18
N GLU A 480 -23.27 29.85 5.42
CA GLU A 480 -22.71 28.98 4.37
C GLU A 480 -23.81 28.39 3.49
N ILE A 481 -24.94 28.04 4.11
CA ILE A 481 -26.11 27.46 3.45
C ILE A 481 -26.83 28.52 2.61
N ARG A 482 -27.04 29.74 3.14
CA ARG A 482 -27.62 30.85 2.37
C ARG A 482 -26.79 31.17 1.13
N LEU A 483 -25.48 31.23 1.29
CA LEU A 483 -24.53 31.50 0.20
C LEU A 483 -24.56 30.39 -0.86
N ALA A 484 -24.54 29.12 -0.43
CA ALA A 484 -24.60 27.97 -1.33
C ALA A 484 -25.94 27.90 -2.10
N ALA A 485 -27.06 28.22 -1.44
CA ALA A 485 -28.38 28.29 -2.06
C ALA A 485 -28.45 29.38 -3.14
N LEU A 486 -28.00 30.60 -2.84
CA LEU A 486 -27.95 31.70 -3.83
C LEU A 486 -27.05 31.37 -5.03
N ARG A 487 -25.91 30.71 -4.80
CA ARG A 487 -25.02 30.24 -5.88
C ARG A 487 -25.69 29.18 -6.76
N ALA A 488 -26.49 28.30 -6.17
CA ALA A 488 -27.27 27.30 -6.90
C ALA A 488 -28.35 27.99 -7.78
N LEU A 489 -29.06 28.98 -7.24
CA LEU A 489 -30.07 29.77 -7.98
C LEU A 489 -29.47 30.58 -9.14
N ALA A 490 -28.30 31.20 -8.96
CA ALA A 490 -27.64 31.96 -10.02
C ALA A 490 -27.31 31.09 -11.25
N ARG A 491 -27.06 29.79 -11.05
CA ARG A 491 -26.66 28.86 -12.11
C ARG A 491 -27.84 28.28 -12.90
N SER A 492 -29.02 28.20 -12.29
CA SER A 492 -30.19 27.54 -12.90
C SER A 492 -30.88 28.41 -13.96
N ARG A 493 -30.69 29.74 -13.96
CA ARG A 493 -31.40 30.72 -14.83
C ARG A 493 -32.94 30.59 -14.84
N SER A 494 -33.50 29.85 -13.89
CA SER A 494 -34.94 29.76 -13.66
C SER A 494 -35.41 31.01 -12.90
N GLU A 495 -36.71 31.31 -12.96
CA GLU A 495 -37.40 32.46 -12.35
C GLU A 495 -37.20 32.47 -10.82
N ALA A 496 -36.01 32.87 -10.37
CA ALA A 496 -35.75 33.14 -8.98
C ALA A 496 -36.61 34.34 -8.58
N ASP A 497 -37.45 34.17 -7.56
CA ASP A 497 -38.31 35.24 -7.06
C ASP A 497 -37.45 36.48 -6.69
N PRO A 498 -37.58 37.60 -7.43
CA PRO A 498 -36.74 38.77 -7.23
C PRO A 498 -36.95 39.41 -5.86
N GLU A 499 -38.14 39.28 -5.26
CA GLU A 499 -38.44 39.88 -3.95
C GLU A 499 -37.70 39.15 -2.84
N ILE A 500 -37.73 37.81 -2.86
CA ILE A 500 -37.01 36.96 -1.88
C ILE A 500 -35.50 37.21 -1.94
N VAL A 501 -34.95 37.43 -3.14
CA VAL A 501 -33.51 37.69 -3.32
C VAL A 501 -33.14 39.10 -2.89
N ARG A 502 -33.99 40.11 -3.13
CA ARG A 502 -33.75 41.50 -2.68
C ARG A 502 -33.67 41.60 -1.16
N ASP A 503 -34.43 40.81 -0.41
CA ASP A 503 -34.33 40.73 1.05
C ASP A 503 -32.95 40.27 1.55
N ARG A 504 -32.12 39.69 0.68
CA ARG A 504 -30.74 39.26 1.01
C ARG A 504 -29.69 40.32 0.68
N LEU A 505 -30.06 41.43 0.04
CA LEU A 505 -29.16 42.58 -0.13
C LEU A 505 -28.84 43.28 1.20
N ARG A 506 -29.61 43.02 2.26
CA ARG A 506 -29.38 43.51 3.63
C ARG A 506 -28.87 42.42 4.58
N ASP A 507 -28.39 41.29 4.05
CA ASP A 507 -27.82 40.22 4.88
C ASP A 507 -26.55 40.71 5.60
N LEU A 508 -26.32 40.22 6.82
CA LEU A 508 -25.13 40.53 7.62
C LEU A 508 -23.83 40.14 6.87
N SER A 509 -23.87 39.11 6.03
CA SER A 509 -22.72 38.63 5.27
C SER A 509 -22.54 39.34 3.92
N ALA A 510 -21.40 39.99 3.73
CA ALA A 510 -21.02 40.62 2.45
C ALA A 510 -21.02 39.64 1.26
N ARG A 511 -20.56 38.40 1.48
CA ARG A 511 -20.54 37.34 0.45
C ARG A 511 -21.96 36.93 0.03
N VAL A 512 -22.93 36.94 0.95
CA VAL A 512 -24.34 36.65 0.67
C VAL A 512 -24.97 37.79 -0.12
N ARG A 513 -24.69 39.05 0.25
CA ARG A 513 -25.14 40.22 -0.52
C ARG A 513 -24.64 40.18 -1.96
N ALA A 514 -23.35 39.92 -2.17
CA ALA A 514 -22.77 39.81 -3.52
C ALA A 514 -23.39 38.66 -4.34
N ALA A 515 -23.65 37.50 -3.71
CA ALA A 515 -24.35 36.40 -4.35
C ALA A 515 -25.81 36.75 -4.72
N ALA A 516 -26.50 37.56 -3.90
CA ALA A 516 -27.85 38.05 -4.20
C ALA A 516 -27.84 39.02 -5.39
N VAL A 517 -26.88 39.95 -5.46
CA VAL A 517 -26.70 40.82 -6.63
C VAL A 517 -26.52 39.99 -7.91
N ARG A 518 -25.70 38.93 -7.86
CA ARG A 518 -25.51 38.03 -9.00
C ARG A 518 -26.82 37.41 -9.46
N VAL A 519 -27.62 36.86 -8.54
CA VAL A 519 -28.92 36.26 -8.88
C VAL A 519 -29.83 37.30 -9.55
N LEU A 520 -29.90 38.52 -9.01
CA LEU A 520 -30.69 39.60 -9.61
C LEU A 520 -30.19 39.98 -11.00
N ALA A 521 -28.88 40.08 -11.20
CA ALA A 521 -28.27 40.50 -12.47
C ALA A 521 -28.30 39.41 -13.57
N GLU A 522 -28.42 38.13 -13.20
CA GLU A 522 -28.42 37.00 -14.14
C GLU A 522 -29.83 36.42 -14.44
N ASN A 523 -30.81 36.58 -13.54
CA ASN A 523 -32.08 35.84 -13.60
C ASN A 523 -33.36 36.68 -13.76
N THR A 524 -33.34 38.03 -13.67
CA THR A 524 -34.58 38.84 -13.60
C THR A 524 -35.16 39.33 -14.93
N GLY A 525 -34.69 38.84 -16.09
CA GLY A 525 -35.21 39.24 -17.42
C GLY A 525 -34.98 40.72 -17.81
N ARG A 526 -34.57 41.59 -16.87
CA ARG A 526 -34.14 42.98 -17.08
C ARG A 526 -32.73 43.03 -17.66
N ARG A 527 -32.37 44.15 -18.30
CA ARG A 527 -31.01 44.35 -18.81
C ARG A 527 -30.04 44.46 -17.63
N ARG A 528 -29.07 43.54 -17.55
CA ARG A 528 -28.01 43.47 -16.51
C ARG A 528 -27.43 44.82 -16.10
N ARG A 529 -27.20 45.73 -17.06
CA ARG A 529 -26.63 47.07 -16.79
C ARG A 529 -27.57 47.97 -15.96
N GLU A 530 -28.87 47.89 -16.18
CA GLU A 530 -29.86 48.72 -15.45
C GLU A 530 -29.94 48.30 -13.98
N VAL A 531 -29.99 46.99 -13.72
CA VAL A 531 -30.06 46.44 -12.35
C VAL A 531 -28.80 46.77 -11.55
N VAL A 532 -27.62 46.66 -12.16
CA VAL A 532 -26.37 46.97 -11.46
C VAL A 532 -26.20 48.47 -11.24
N GLY A 533 -26.61 49.31 -12.19
CA GLY A 533 -26.63 50.77 -12.01
C GLY A 533 -27.49 51.21 -10.83
N GLU A 534 -28.73 50.69 -10.75
CA GLU A 534 -29.65 50.97 -9.62
C GLU A 534 -29.04 50.61 -8.26
N LEU A 535 -28.28 49.50 -8.19
CA LEU A 535 -27.63 49.05 -6.96
C LEU A 535 -26.38 49.87 -6.58
N LEU A 536 -25.69 50.45 -7.57
CA LEU A 536 -24.55 51.34 -7.34
C LEU A 536 -24.98 52.72 -6.83
N ASP A 537 -26.17 53.18 -7.22
CA ASP A 537 -26.75 54.45 -6.74
C ASP A 537 -27.46 54.32 -5.38
N SER A 538 -27.42 53.13 -4.77
CA SER A 538 -28.06 52.88 -3.48
C SER A 538 -27.46 53.72 -2.35
N PRO A 539 -28.27 54.27 -1.42
CA PRO A 539 -27.75 55.01 -0.26
C PRO A 539 -26.95 54.11 0.71
N ASP A 540 -27.16 52.80 0.67
CA ASP A 540 -26.50 51.83 1.56
C ASP A 540 -25.13 51.38 1.00
N ALA A 541 -24.05 51.71 1.73
CA ALA A 541 -22.68 51.35 1.37
C ALA A 541 -22.47 49.83 1.24
N SER A 542 -23.18 49.03 2.04
CA SER A 542 -23.10 47.57 2.00
C SER A 542 -23.67 46.97 0.71
N VAL A 543 -24.65 47.65 0.11
CA VAL A 543 -25.26 47.25 -1.18
C VAL A 543 -24.37 47.68 -2.34
N ARG A 544 -23.81 48.90 -2.28
CA ARG A 544 -22.83 49.37 -3.28
C ARG A 544 -21.60 48.46 -3.34
N ALA A 545 -21.02 48.11 -2.19
CA ALA A 545 -19.90 47.19 -2.11
C ALA A 545 -20.23 45.80 -2.71
N ALA A 546 -21.45 45.30 -2.50
CA ALA A 546 -21.89 44.04 -3.10
C ALA A 546 -22.03 44.14 -4.64
N ALA A 547 -22.51 45.27 -5.15
CA ALA A 547 -22.58 45.54 -6.59
C ALA A 547 -21.20 45.65 -7.24
N LEU A 548 -20.25 46.33 -6.58
CA LEU A 548 -18.86 46.41 -7.03
C LEU A 548 -18.17 45.05 -7.00
N THR A 549 -18.41 44.24 -5.97
CA THR A 549 -17.92 42.86 -5.88
C THR A 549 -18.46 42.00 -7.02
N TYR A 550 -19.74 42.15 -7.38
CA TYR A 550 -20.32 41.47 -8.55
C TYR A 550 -19.66 41.91 -9.86
N LEU A 551 -19.48 43.23 -10.06
CA LEU A 551 -18.80 43.76 -11.25
C LEU A 551 -17.38 43.23 -11.37
N ARG A 552 -16.66 43.16 -10.26
CA ARG A 552 -15.33 42.56 -10.18
C ARG A 552 -15.39 41.10 -10.63
N ASP A 553 -16.20 40.27 -10.01
CA ASP A 553 -16.10 38.81 -10.16
C ASP A 553 -16.73 38.28 -11.46
N PHE A 554 -17.69 39.01 -12.07
CA PHE A 554 -18.52 38.47 -13.17
C PHE A 554 -18.60 39.35 -14.43
N VAL A 555 -18.04 40.56 -14.43
CA VAL A 555 -18.05 41.47 -15.58
C VAL A 555 -16.63 41.70 -16.08
N SER A 556 -16.46 41.89 -17.40
CA SER A 556 -15.14 42.13 -17.98
C SER A 556 -14.53 43.41 -17.38
N PRO A 557 -13.20 43.46 -17.17
CA PRO A 557 -12.53 44.60 -16.55
C PRO A 557 -12.85 45.93 -17.25
N GLU A 558 -12.90 45.93 -18.58
CA GLU A 558 -13.12 47.12 -19.40
C GLU A 558 -14.54 47.67 -19.20
N THR A 559 -15.53 46.77 -19.19
CA THR A 559 -16.94 47.16 -19.00
C THR A 559 -17.20 47.60 -17.56
N ALA A 560 -16.57 46.94 -16.58
CA ALA A 560 -16.69 47.32 -15.17
C ALA A 560 -16.05 48.69 -14.90
N ALA A 561 -14.88 48.96 -15.48
CA ALA A 561 -14.21 50.26 -15.41
C ALA A 561 -15.08 51.36 -16.04
N GLU A 562 -15.68 51.13 -17.22
CA GLU A 562 -16.56 52.09 -17.88
C GLU A 562 -17.78 52.45 -17.00
N ILE A 563 -18.41 51.45 -16.37
CA ILE A 563 -19.59 51.64 -15.50
C ILE A 563 -19.22 52.43 -14.23
N THR A 564 -18.03 52.21 -13.67
CA THR A 564 -17.64 52.72 -12.34
C THR A 564 -16.82 54.01 -12.38
N LYS A 565 -16.28 54.39 -13.54
CA LYS A 565 -15.41 55.56 -13.72
C LYS A 565 -15.96 56.86 -13.11
N PRO A 566 -17.22 57.27 -13.34
CA PRO A 566 -17.72 58.54 -12.80
C PRO A 566 -17.69 58.59 -11.27
N ARG A 567 -17.94 57.46 -10.62
CA ARG A 567 -17.97 57.33 -9.16
C ARG A 567 -16.56 57.28 -8.57
N LEU A 568 -15.63 56.59 -9.22
CA LEU A 568 -14.23 56.57 -8.82
C LEU A 568 -13.61 57.96 -8.87
N ASP A 569 -13.83 58.70 -9.96
CA ASP A 569 -13.29 60.07 -10.12
C ASP A 569 -13.86 61.02 -9.05
N GLN A 570 -15.13 60.85 -8.66
CA GLN A 570 -15.76 61.61 -7.58
C GLN A 570 -15.10 61.33 -6.21
N LEU A 571 -14.85 60.06 -5.88
CA LEU A 571 -14.33 59.66 -4.56
C LEU A 571 -12.82 59.87 -4.43
N LEU A 572 -12.06 59.82 -5.54
CA LEU A 572 -10.64 60.21 -5.53
C LEU A 572 -10.45 61.71 -5.26
N ALA A 573 -11.48 62.53 -5.46
CA ALA A 573 -11.46 63.97 -5.18
C ALA A 573 -11.92 64.33 -3.76
N ASP A 574 -12.60 63.43 -3.04
CA ASP A 574 -13.21 63.70 -1.73
C ASP A 574 -12.86 62.57 -0.73
N PHE A 575 -11.90 62.85 0.17
CA PHE A 575 -11.28 61.87 1.09
C PHE A 575 -12.19 61.42 2.25
N SER A 576 -13.48 61.72 2.23
CA SER A 576 -14.46 61.34 3.26
C SER A 576 -15.16 60.00 2.98
N ALA A 577 -14.73 59.27 1.95
CA ALA A 577 -15.35 58.05 1.44
C ALA A 577 -15.12 56.79 2.30
N ASP A 578 -16.04 55.83 2.21
CA ASP A 578 -15.89 54.48 2.75
C ASP A 578 -14.68 53.77 2.11
N GLU A 579 -13.69 53.40 2.92
CA GLU A 579 -12.43 52.77 2.49
C GLU A 579 -12.66 51.48 1.68
N LEU A 580 -13.73 50.74 1.98
CA LEU A 580 -14.07 49.50 1.26
C LEU A 580 -14.57 49.80 -0.16
N GLU A 581 -15.41 50.82 -0.31
CA GLU A 581 -15.91 51.28 -1.62
C GLU A 581 -14.74 51.78 -2.47
N LEU A 582 -13.82 52.54 -1.86
CA LEU A 582 -12.62 53.06 -2.51
C LEU A 582 -11.65 51.95 -2.95
N ALA A 583 -11.42 50.93 -2.11
CA ALA A 583 -10.58 49.77 -2.45
C ALA A 583 -11.18 48.98 -3.63
N LEU A 584 -12.50 48.72 -3.59
CA LEU A 584 -13.21 47.99 -4.64
C LEU A 584 -13.19 48.73 -5.98
N LEU A 585 -13.47 50.04 -5.98
CA LEU A 585 -13.44 50.88 -7.18
C LEU A 585 -12.02 50.97 -7.75
N SER A 586 -11.00 51.14 -6.89
CA SER A 586 -9.61 51.20 -7.32
C SER A 586 -9.17 49.88 -7.99
N GLY A 587 -9.62 48.74 -7.47
CA GLY A 587 -9.38 47.42 -8.06
C GLY A 587 -10.08 47.17 -9.40
N LEU A 588 -11.11 47.96 -9.73
CA LEU A 588 -11.82 47.91 -11.02
C LEU A 588 -11.20 48.84 -12.09
N ALA A 589 -10.25 49.70 -11.71
CA ALA A 589 -9.59 50.66 -12.60
C ALA A 589 -8.08 50.39 -12.69
N PRO A 590 -7.65 49.27 -13.28
CA PRO A 590 -6.25 48.83 -13.27
C PRO A 590 -5.30 49.81 -13.98
N ASP A 591 -5.78 50.60 -14.93
CA ASP A 591 -4.97 51.57 -15.70
C ASP A 591 -4.80 52.93 -15.01
N ASN A 592 -5.51 53.18 -13.90
CA ASN A 592 -5.45 54.46 -13.20
C ASN A 592 -4.30 54.48 -12.17
N GLN A 593 -3.33 55.36 -12.36
CA GLN A 593 -2.15 55.47 -11.49
C GLN A 593 -2.51 55.86 -10.05
N ASN A 594 -3.51 56.73 -9.86
CA ASN A 594 -3.98 57.12 -8.53
C ASN A 594 -4.68 55.95 -7.83
N ALA A 595 -5.45 55.15 -8.57
CA ALA A 595 -6.06 53.93 -8.03
C ALA A 595 -5.01 52.93 -7.53
N ARG A 596 -3.90 52.73 -8.27
CA ARG A 596 -2.79 51.88 -7.83
C ARG A 596 -2.10 52.40 -6.57
N ALA A 597 -1.89 53.72 -6.48
CA ALA A 597 -1.34 54.34 -5.28
C ALA A 597 -2.25 54.12 -4.06
N THR A 598 -3.56 54.31 -4.23
CA THR A 598 -4.56 54.05 -3.19
C THR A 598 -4.56 52.58 -2.74
N LEU A 599 -4.52 51.63 -3.68
CA LEU A 599 -4.43 50.20 -3.34
C LEU A 599 -3.20 49.90 -2.49
N ARG A 600 -2.03 50.47 -2.83
CA ARG A 600 -0.80 50.26 -2.05
C ARG A 600 -0.94 50.71 -0.59
N THR A 601 -1.64 51.82 -0.36
CA THR A 601 -1.89 52.35 0.99
C THR A 601 -2.90 51.50 1.77
N LEU A 602 -3.89 50.92 1.10
CA LEU A 602 -4.97 50.15 1.73
C LEU A 602 -4.64 48.65 1.94
N LEU A 603 -3.59 48.14 1.30
CA LEU A 603 -3.14 46.74 1.42
C LEU A 603 -2.97 46.27 2.88
N PRO A 604 -2.23 46.98 3.76
CA PRO A 604 -2.02 46.59 5.16
C PRO A 604 -3.12 47.08 6.12
N SER A 605 -4.35 47.34 5.64
CA SER A 605 -5.46 47.74 6.52
C SER A 605 -5.78 46.68 7.58
N GLU A 606 -6.11 47.10 8.81
CA GLU A 606 -6.62 46.23 9.88
C GLU A 606 -8.03 45.69 9.56
N ASN A 607 -8.76 46.38 8.68
CA ASN A 607 -10.06 45.91 8.23
C ASN A 607 -9.89 44.83 7.15
N SER A 608 -10.24 43.58 7.51
CA SER A 608 -10.08 42.41 6.64
C SER A 608 -10.78 42.57 5.28
N ALA A 609 -11.95 43.24 5.24
CA ALA A 609 -12.69 43.43 4.00
C ALA A 609 -12.01 44.45 3.06
N VAL A 610 -11.41 45.49 3.62
CA VAL A 610 -10.65 46.51 2.86
C VAL A 610 -9.35 45.89 2.33
N SER A 611 -8.62 45.17 3.18
CA SER A 611 -7.40 44.45 2.78
C SER A 611 -7.69 43.39 1.71
N GLU A 612 -8.81 42.66 1.80
CA GLU A 612 -9.23 41.68 0.77
C GLU A 612 -9.50 42.36 -0.57
N ALA A 613 -10.28 43.45 -0.56
CA ALA A 613 -10.56 44.23 -1.76
C ALA A 613 -9.27 44.81 -2.38
N ALA A 614 -8.36 45.32 -1.54
CA ALA A 614 -7.08 45.87 -1.98
C ALA A 614 -6.16 44.79 -2.58
N CYS A 615 -6.06 43.61 -1.96
CA CYS A 615 -5.26 42.49 -2.46
C CYS A 615 -5.77 41.99 -3.82
N VAL A 616 -7.09 41.77 -3.94
CA VAL A 616 -7.69 41.31 -5.20
C VAL A 616 -7.52 42.37 -6.29
N GLY A 617 -7.70 43.66 -5.97
CA GLY A 617 -7.46 44.77 -6.90
C GLY A 617 -5.99 44.86 -7.35
N ALA A 618 -5.05 44.74 -6.42
CA ALA A 618 -3.62 44.73 -6.67
C ALA A 618 -3.22 43.61 -7.65
N ILE A 619 -3.68 42.38 -7.41
CA ILE A 619 -3.41 41.23 -8.28
C ILE A 619 -3.98 41.44 -9.68
N ARG A 620 -5.23 41.93 -9.78
CA ARG A 620 -5.89 42.18 -11.08
C ARG A 620 -5.24 43.28 -11.89
N SER A 621 -4.57 44.23 -11.24
CA SER A 621 -3.86 45.31 -11.94
C SER A 621 -2.69 44.80 -12.81
N GLY A 622 -2.19 43.58 -12.54
CA GLY A 622 -1.01 43.03 -13.20
C GLY A 622 0.30 43.74 -12.86
N ASP A 623 0.29 44.69 -11.93
CA ASP A 623 1.47 45.42 -11.47
C ASP A 623 2.33 44.53 -10.57
N GLU A 624 3.55 44.21 -11.02
CA GLU A 624 4.45 43.31 -10.30
C GLU A 624 4.85 43.85 -8.92
N GLY A 625 4.96 45.18 -8.79
CA GLY A 625 5.28 45.83 -7.52
C GLY A 625 4.18 45.65 -6.49
N LEU A 626 2.91 45.83 -6.89
CA LEU A 626 1.76 45.55 -6.04
C LEU A 626 1.63 44.06 -5.70
N LEU A 627 1.92 43.15 -6.64
CA LEU A 627 1.92 41.71 -6.37
C LEU A 627 2.97 41.32 -5.32
N ARG A 628 4.18 41.88 -5.38
CA ARG A 628 5.20 41.68 -4.33
C ARG A 628 4.78 42.26 -2.99
N SER A 629 4.08 43.39 -2.96
CA SER A 629 3.47 43.90 -1.72
C SER A 629 2.43 42.94 -1.14
N VAL A 630 1.56 42.33 -1.96
CA VAL A 630 0.60 41.31 -1.50
C VAL A 630 1.33 40.07 -0.96
N LEU A 631 2.40 39.62 -1.60
CA LEU A 631 3.20 38.48 -1.13
C LEU A 631 3.86 38.77 0.23
N SER A 632 4.31 40.00 0.45
CA SER A 632 4.87 40.42 1.75
C SER A 632 3.84 40.36 2.90
N LEU A 633 2.54 40.50 2.60
CA LEU A 633 1.46 40.36 3.59
C LEU A 633 1.32 38.92 4.10
N LEU A 634 1.83 37.91 3.39
CA LEU A 634 1.85 36.52 3.90
C LEU A 634 2.69 36.39 5.19
N ARG A 635 3.60 37.35 5.44
CA ARG A 635 4.40 37.41 6.66
C ARG A 635 3.59 37.88 7.88
N ILE A 636 2.63 38.78 7.68
CA ILE A 636 1.85 39.45 8.74
C ILE A 636 0.63 38.59 9.11
N SER A 637 0.49 38.18 10.38
CA SER A 637 -0.58 37.28 10.83
C SER A 637 -1.99 37.79 10.49
N ALA A 638 -2.26 39.07 10.79
CA ALA A 638 -3.57 39.68 10.60
C ALA A 638 -4.08 39.64 9.14
N ASN A 639 -3.20 39.79 8.15
CA ASN A 639 -3.56 39.88 6.72
C ASN A 639 -3.24 38.60 5.93
N ARG A 640 -2.60 37.60 6.54
CA ARG A 640 -2.11 36.40 5.85
C ARG A 640 -3.21 35.60 5.17
N SER A 641 -4.30 35.34 5.89
CA SER A 641 -5.44 34.57 5.39
C SER A 641 -6.06 35.24 4.17
N VAL A 642 -6.21 36.57 4.25
CA VAL A 642 -6.74 37.44 3.21
C VAL A 642 -5.83 37.46 1.97
N ALA A 643 -4.53 37.70 2.14
CA ALA A 643 -3.55 37.70 1.06
C ALA A 643 -3.49 36.34 0.35
N ARG A 644 -3.52 35.25 1.13
CA ARG A 644 -3.55 33.88 0.59
C ARG A 644 -4.84 33.62 -0.20
N GLU A 645 -6.01 34.00 0.31
CA GLU A 645 -7.29 33.82 -0.40
C GLU A 645 -7.32 34.61 -1.71
N ALA A 646 -6.81 35.85 -1.71
CA ALA A 646 -6.70 36.67 -2.91
C ALA A 646 -5.75 36.05 -3.95
N LEU A 647 -4.59 35.53 -3.54
CA LEU A 647 -3.64 34.84 -4.43
C LEU A 647 -4.24 33.53 -4.99
N MET A 648 -5.00 32.79 -4.20
CA MET A 648 -5.70 31.58 -4.68
C MET A 648 -6.77 31.91 -5.73
N GLN A 649 -7.51 33.02 -5.56
CA GLN A 649 -8.52 33.46 -6.53
C GLN A 649 -7.89 33.88 -7.87
N ALA A 650 -6.65 34.35 -7.86
CA ALA A 650 -5.91 34.74 -9.06
C ALA A 650 -5.64 33.56 -10.01
N GLY A 651 -5.48 32.35 -9.45
CA GLY A 651 -5.17 31.15 -10.20
C GLY A 651 -3.82 31.25 -10.93
N SER A 652 -3.82 30.91 -12.22
CA SER A 652 -2.59 30.77 -13.01
C SER A 652 -1.84 32.07 -13.31
N SER A 653 -2.46 33.24 -13.14
CA SER A 653 -1.83 34.53 -13.47
C SER A 653 -0.64 34.89 -12.57
N VAL A 654 -0.61 34.37 -11.34
CA VAL A 654 0.44 34.64 -10.35
C VAL A 654 1.50 33.54 -10.25
N HIS A 655 1.34 32.43 -11.00
CA HIS A 655 2.18 31.24 -10.86
C HIS A 655 3.67 31.52 -11.09
N GLN A 656 4.02 32.33 -12.08
CA GLN A 656 5.42 32.63 -12.40
C GLN A 656 6.11 33.38 -11.26
N THR A 657 5.47 34.42 -10.72
CA THR A 657 6.01 35.17 -9.58
C THR A 657 6.08 34.32 -8.31
N LEU A 658 5.10 33.43 -8.08
CA LEU A 658 5.13 32.48 -6.96
C LEU A 658 6.27 31.47 -7.07
N ILE A 659 6.61 31.05 -8.29
CA ILE A 659 7.76 30.19 -8.57
C ILE A 659 9.06 30.92 -8.23
N GLU A 660 9.22 32.16 -8.70
CA GLU A 660 10.41 32.98 -8.42
C GLU A 660 10.63 33.18 -6.93
N VAL A 661 9.56 33.49 -6.19
CA VAL A 661 9.57 33.63 -4.73
C VAL A 661 9.92 32.31 -4.03
N LEU A 662 9.49 31.18 -4.57
CA LEU A 662 9.79 29.87 -3.98
C LEU A 662 11.27 29.48 -4.16
N GLU A 663 11.85 29.84 -5.30
CA GLU A 663 13.24 29.56 -5.65
C GLU A 663 14.26 30.50 -5.00
N ASP A 664 13.85 31.70 -4.61
CA ASP A 664 14.66 32.69 -3.91
C ASP A 664 15.02 32.20 -2.49
N SER A 665 16.32 31.98 -2.24
CA SER A 665 16.86 31.53 -0.95
C SER A 665 16.88 32.63 0.10
N ASP A 666 16.95 33.90 -0.31
CA ASP A 666 17.03 35.06 0.58
C ASP A 666 15.65 35.50 1.08
N GLU A 667 14.59 35.01 0.44
CA GLU A 667 13.21 35.30 0.81
C GLU A 667 12.81 34.60 2.12
N HIS A 668 11.94 35.24 2.89
CA HIS A 668 11.57 34.76 4.22
C HIS A 668 10.84 33.39 4.12
N PRO A 669 11.23 32.36 4.92
CA PRO A 669 10.67 31.00 4.81
C PRO A 669 9.14 30.93 4.87
N ARG A 670 8.50 31.82 5.64
CA ARG A 670 7.04 31.94 5.68
C ARG A 670 6.40 32.35 4.35
N VAL A 671 7.04 33.26 3.62
CA VAL A 671 6.56 33.73 2.30
C VAL A 671 6.70 32.59 1.28
N ARG A 672 7.86 31.90 1.28
CA ARG A 672 8.10 30.71 0.45
C ARG A 672 7.09 29.59 0.72
N ARG A 673 6.81 29.32 2.00
CA ARG A 673 5.78 28.36 2.43
C ARG A 673 4.38 28.78 1.96
N GLY A 674 4.04 30.06 2.08
CA GLY A 674 2.79 30.61 1.55
C GLY A 674 2.67 30.43 0.03
N ALA A 675 3.73 30.72 -0.72
CA ALA A 675 3.78 30.55 -2.16
C ALA A 675 3.59 29.07 -2.58
N ALA A 676 4.31 28.15 -1.93
CA ALA A 676 4.13 26.71 -2.12
C ALA A 676 2.70 26.26 -1.81
N SER A 677 2.07 26.83 -0.78
CA SER A 677 0.68 26.51 -0.46
C SER A 677 -0.29 26.98 -1.54
N VAL A 678 -0.09 28.17 -2.13
CA VAL A 678 -0.97 28.69 -3.18
C VAL A 678 -0.80 27.88 -4.48
N LEU A 679 0.44 27.58 -4.87
CA LEU A 679 0.74 26.74 -6.04
C LEU A 679 0.10 25.34 -5.95
N GLY A 680 -0.03 24.79 -4.74
CA GLY A 680 -0.65 23.49 -4.50
C GLY A 680 -2.15 23.43 -4.80
N GLU A 681 -2.85 24.56 -4.75
CA GLU A 681 -4.31 24.65 -5.00
C GLU A 681 -4.64 24.76 -6.50
N SER A 682 -3.64 25.12 -7.33
CA SER A 682 -3.78 25.27 -8.78
C SER A 682 -2.82 24.32 -9.51
N PRO A 683 -3.20 23.04 -9.73
CA PRO A 683 -2.31 22.02 -10.26
C PRO A 683 -1.78 22.39 -11.65
N SER A 684 -0.45 22.49 -11.77
CA SER A 684 0.22 22.69 -13.06
C SER A 684 1.47 21.81 -13.15
N ARG A 685 1.80 21.35 -14.35
CA ARG A 685 2.98 20.51 -14.57
C ARG A 685 4.28 21.26 -14.23
N SER A 686 4.38 22.54 -14.60
CA SER A 686 5.55 23.38 -14.32
C SER A 686 5.76 23.55 -12.81
N SER A 687 4.69 23.91 -12.09
CA SER A 687 4.74 24.07 -10.63
C SER A 687 5.12 22.76 -9.93
N ALA A 688 4.58 21.61 -10.37
CA ALA A 688 4.92 20.32 -9.79
C ALA A 688 6.41 19.97 -9.95
N GLU A 689 6.98 20.16 -11.15
CA GLU A 689 8.40 19.86 -11.43
C GLU A 689 9.34 20.76 -10.62
N ILE A 690 9.04 22.05 -10.53
CA ILE A 690 9.82 23.02 -9.76
C ILE A 690 9.73 22.74 -8.26
N MET A 691 8.55 22.37 -7.74
CA MET A 691 8.38 22.03 -6.32
C MET A 691 9.16 20.77 -5.92
N VAL A 692 9.20 19.75 -6.79
CA VAL A 692 10.04 18.56 -6.54
C VAL A 692 11.52 18.93 -6.56
N THR A 693 11.94 19.76 -7.51
CA THR A 693 13.34 20.19 -7.62
C THR A 693 13.76 21.09 -6.45
N SER A 694 12.86 21.96 -5.99
CA SER A 694 13.10 22.86 -4.85
C SER A 694 13.28 22.08 -3.56
N TYR A 695 12.50 21.02 -3.36
CA TYR A 695 12.63 20.11 -2.20
C TYR A 695 13.98 19.38 -2.15
N LEU A 696 14.58 19.09 -3.32
CA LEU A 696 15.88 18.41 -3.39
C LEU A 696 17.07 19.36 -3.15
N ARG A 697 16.84 20.67 -2.96
CA ARG A 697 17.92 21.61 -2.64
C ARG A 697 18.32 21.45 -1.17
N PRO A 698 19.62 21.48 -0.84
CA PRO A 698 20.08 21.29 0.54
C PRO A 698 19.80 22.48 1.47
N GLU A 699 19.43 23.64 0.93
CA GLU A 699 19.25 24.91 1.67
C GLU A 699 17.79 25.21 2.00
N THR A 700 16.85 24.32 1.67
CA THR A 700 15.42 24.54 1.93
C THR A 700 15.07 24.24 3.38
N PRO A 701 14.51 25.19 4.14
CA PRO A 701 14.09 24.93 5.51
C PRO A 701 13.03 23.83 5.57
N GLN A 702 13.14 22.92 6.53
CA GLN A 702 12.24 21.77 6.69
C GLN A 702 10.74 22.12 6.66
N ALA A 703 10.33 23.27 7.21
CA ALA A 703 8.94 23.73 7.17
C ALA A 703 8.42 24.04 5.76
N VAL A 704 9.31 24.44 4.85
CA VAL A 704 9.01 24.65 3.42
C VAL A 704 8.87 23.28 2.74
N ASP A 705 9.78 22.34 3.01
CA ASP A 705 9.74 20.98 2.48
C ASP A 705 8.46 20.23 2.81
N ASP A 706 8.03 20.31 4.07
CA ASP A 706 6.77 19.70 4.51
C ASP A 706 5.56 20.34 3.83
N GLN A 707 5.62 21.63 3.51
CA GLN A 707 4.59 22.30 2.72
C GLN A 707 4.65 21.91 1.24
N LEU A 708 5.84 21.79 0.64
CA LEU A 708 6.04 21.35 -0.75
C LEU A 708 5.42 19.98 -0.97
N LEU A 709 5.75 19.01 -0.12
CA LEU A 709 5.22 17.65 -0.22
C LEU A 709 3.69 17.61 -0.05
N ARG A 710 3.14 18.41 0.89
CA ARG A 710 1.68 18.52 1.06
C ARG A 710 1.00 19.10 -0.17
N SER A 711 1.56 20.18 -0.73
CA SER A 711 1.05 20.80 -1.94
C SER A 711 1.12 19.85 -3.15
N LEU A 712 2.23 19.13 -3.34
CA LEU A 712 2.39 18.11 -4.40
C LEU A 712 1.35 17.00 -4.26
N HIS A 713 1.13 16.50 -3.03
CA HIS A 713 0.11 15.49 -2.78
C HIS A 713 -1.30 16.03 -3.07
N ARG A 714 -1.61 17.27 -2.67
CA ARG A 714 -2.89 17.93 -3.00
C ARG A 714 -3.08 18.03 -4.51
N MET A 715 -2.06 18.46 -5.25
CA MET A 715 -2.10 18.54 -6.71
C MET A 715 -2.40 17.17 -7.34
N ARG A 716 -1.74 16.10 -6.86
CA ARG A 716 -1.98 14.72 -7.31
C ARG A 716 -3.42 14.24 -7.02
N THR A 717 -3.98 14.62 -5.88
CA THR A 717 -5.36 14.27 -5.51
C THR A 717 -6.40 15.07 -6.29
N ALA A 718 -6.13 16.34 -6.57
CA ALA A 718 -7.01 17.21 -7.35
C ALA A 718 -7.02 16.83 -8.84
N ASP A 719 -5.85 16.51 -9.41
CA ASP A 719 -5.72 16.03 -10.79
C ASP A 719 -5.00 14.68 -10.84
N PRO A 720 -5.77 13.57 -10.93
CA PRO A 720 -5.17 12.24 -11.01
C PRO A 720 -4.35 11.98 -12.30
N SER A 721 -4.45 12.83 -13.31
CA SER A 721 -3.73 12.70 -14.59
C SER A 721 -2.38 13.40 -14.60
N LEU A 722 -2.10 14.23 -13.59
CA LEU A 722 -0.85 14.98 -13.45
C LEU A 722 0.35 14.02 -13.33
N ARG A 723 1.35 14.21 -14.18
CA ARG A 723 2.56 13.40 -14.21
C ARG A 723 3.70 14.09 -13.47
N PHE A 724 4.43 13.31 -12.68
CA PHE A 724 5.59 13.75 -11.92
C PHE A 724 6.87 13.14 -12.48
N PRO A 725 8.02 13.82 -12.38
CA PRO A 725 9.31 13.30 -12.83
C PRO A 725 9.75 12.12 -11.94
N GLU A 726 9.58 10.89 -12.44
CA GLU A 726 9.79 9.65 -11.68
C GLU A 726 11.15 9.59 -10.98
N LYS A 727 12.23 9.95 -11.67
CA LYS A 727 13.58 9.94 -11.10
C LYS A 727 13.73 10.87 -9.89
N LEU A 728 13.27 12.11 -10.02
CA LEU A 728 13.37 13.11 -8.96
C LEU A 728 12.48 12.75 -7.77
N VAL A 729 11.28 12.20 -8.02
CA VAL A 729 10.39 11.71 -6.96
C VAL A 729 11.02 10.55 -6.19
N VAL A 730 11.66 9.62 -6.89
CA VAL A 730 12.38 8.50 -6.25
C VAL A 730 13.58 9.00 -5.46
N GLU A 731 14.34 9.97 -5.98
CA GLU A 731 15.45 10.59 -5.26
C GLU A 731 14.97 11.29 -3.97
N ALA A 732 13.87 12.04 -4.05
CA ALA A 732 13.26 12.68 -2.89
C ALA A 732 12.72 11.66 -1.86
N ALA A 733 12.17 10.53 -2.32
CA ALA A 733 11.79 9.44 -1.43
C ALA A 733 12.99 8.77 -0.75
N VAL A 734 14.17 8.77 -1.40
CA VAL A 734 15.39 8.20 -0.80
C VAL A 734 16.07 9.18 0.14
N SER A 735 16.07 10.49 -0.13
CA SER A 735 16.63 11.47 0.81
C SER A 735 15.93 11.44 2.17
N GLU A 736 14.64 11.07 2.20
CA GLU A 736 13.90 10.81 3.44
C GLU A 736 14.45 9.62 4.25
N VAL A 737 15.09 8.63 3.62
CA VAL A 737 15.75 7.52 4.33
C VAL A 737 16.95 8.03 5.12
N ASP A 738 17.73 8.91 4.51
CA ASP A 738 18.88 9.54 5.16
C ASP A 738 18.41 10.47 6.29
N ALA A 739 17.32 11.21 6.08
CA ALA A 739 16.67 12.02 7.12
C ALA A 739 16.17 11.18 8.31
N ILE A 740 15.61 9.99 8.07
CA ILE A 740 15.23 9.06 9.15
C ILE A 740 16.45 8.58 9.94
N ALA A 741 17.55 8.27 9.25
CA ALA A 741 18.77 7.81 9.90
C ALA A 741 19.37 8.88 10.82
N ARG A 742 19.28 10.18 10.45
CA ARG A 742 19.72 11.32 11.27
C ARG A 742 19.05 11.36 12.65
N TYR A 743 17.76 11.02 12.76
CA TYR A 743 17.05 11.03 14.05
C TYR A 743 17.08 9.68 14.78
N ALA A 744 17.08 8.56 14.05
CA ALA A 744 17.01 7.25 14.67
C ALA A 744 18.30 6.87 15.42
N GLN A 745 19.47 7.27 14.93
CA GLN A 745 20.75 6.97 15.59
C GLN A 745 20.90 7.70 16.95
N PRO A 746 20.68 9.03 17.04
CA PRO A 746 20.70 9.72 18.32
C PRO A 746 19.61 9.25 19.29
N ALA A 747 18.44 8.81 18.80
CA ALA A 747 17.41 8.23 19.66
C ALA A 747 17.88 6.92 20.34
N LEU A 748 18.59 6.06 19.60
CA LEU A 748 19.20 4.84 20.14
C LEU A 748 20.34 5.16 21.12
N ALA A 749 21.14 6.18 20.82
CA ALA A 749 22.21 6.66 21.71
C ALA A 749 21.65 7.24 23.02
N ALA A 750 20.61 8.08 22.93
CA ALA A 750 19.95 8.70 24.08
C ALA A 750 19.31 7.68 25.04
N ARG A 751 18.93 6.49 24.56
CA ARG A 751 18.46 5.39 25.42
C ARG A 751 19.53 4.85 26.38
N ARG A 752 20.81 5.15 26.14
CA ARG A 752 21.94 4.79 27.01
C ARG A 752 22.24 5.83 28.09
N LEU A 753 21.67 7.04 27.96
CA LEU A 753 21.80 8.11 28.95
C LEU A 753 20.94 7.83 30.20
N PRO A 754 21.20 8.52 31.33
CA PRO A 754 20.37 8.40 32.53
C PRO A 754 18.89 8.64 32.24
N ARG A 755 18.02 7.76 32.76
CA ARG A 755 16.57 7.87 32.55
C ARG A 755 16.01 9.09 33.28
N SER A 756 15.76 10.17 32.54
CA SER A 756 15.06 11.36 33.00
C SER A 756 13.81 11.66 32.15
N ARG A 757 12.89 12.49 32.66
CA ARG A 757 11.69 12.93 31.88
C ARG A 757 12.11 13.69 30.61
N LEU A 758 13.22 14.44 30.67
CA LEU A 758 13.83 15.15 29.53
C LEU A 758 14.38 14.19 28.48
N THR A 759 15.14 13.18 28.89
CA THR A 759 15.69 12.16 27.99
C THR A 759 14.58 11.37 27.31
N ALA A 760 13.50 11.04 28.04
CA ALA A 760 12.33 10.37 27.49
C ALA A 760 11.57 11.24 26.47
N LEU A 761 11.42 12.55 26.76
CA LEU A 761 10.83 13.51 25.83
C LEU A 761 11.66 13.61 24.55
N PHE A 762 12.98 13.75 24.68
CA PHE A 762 13.89 13.84 23.54
C PHE A 762 13.84 12.59 22.65
N ILE A 763 13.89 11.38 23.24
CA ILE A 763 13.74 10.12 22.48
C ILE A 763 12.40 10.10 21.74
N ARG A 764 11.31 10.48 22.43
CA ARG A 764 9.98 10.53 21.83
C ARG A 764 9.93 11.52 20.66
N THR A 765 10.52 12.71 20.80
CA THR A 765 10.59 13.72 19.74
C THR A 765 11.33 13.20 18.51
N LEU A 766 12.47 12.53 18.69
CA LEU A 766 13.22 11.93 17.57
C LEU A 766 12.46 10.77 16.90
N GLU A 767 11.77 9.94 17.67
CA GLU A 767 10.94 8.86 17.13
C GLU A 767 9.74 9.40 16.34
N GLU A 768 9.10 10.46 16.82
CA GLU A 768 8.04 11.18 16.12
C GLU A 768 8.55 11.78 14.81
N ALA A 769 9.69 12.49 14.83
CA ALA A 769 10.34 13.04 13.63
C ALA A 769 10.67 11.94 12.61
N ALA A 770 11.26 10.83 13.04
CA ALA A 770 11.55 9.68 12.16
C ALA A 770 10.28 9.04 11.59
N ALA A 771 9.19 8.99 12.35
CA ALA A 771 7.91 8.47 11.88
C ALA A 771 7.26 9.40 10.82
N GLU A 772 7.38 10.72 10.98
CA GLU A 772 6.91 11.70 10.00
C GLU A 772 7.66 11.58 8.67
N ARG A 773 8.99 11.44 8.70
CA ARG A 773 9.83 11.21 7.50
C ARG A 773 9.50 9.87 6.84
N ARG A 774 9.22 8.82 7.63
CA ARG A 774 8.73 7.54 7.08
C ARG A 774 7.38 7.68 6.38
N ALA A 775 6.47 8.50 6.92
CA ALA A 775 5.20 8.81 6.26
C ALA A 775 5.42 9.65 4.99
N ALA A 776 6.45 10.50 4.95
CA ALA A 776 6.84 11.27 3.77
C ALA A 776 7.29 10.38 2.61
N ILE A 777 8.06 9.30 2.85
CA ILE A 777 8.40 8.30 1.82
C ILE A 777 7.14 7.80 1.11
N LEU A 778 6.10 7.45 1.87
CA LEU A 778 4.85 6.97 1.29
C LEU A 778 4.09 8.08 0.54
N ARG A 779 4.13 9.33 1.02
CA ARG A 779 3.55 10.48 0.28
C ARG A 779 4.26 10.72 -1.06
N TRP A 780 5.58 10.58 -1.11
CA TRP A 780 6.35 10.63 -2.35
C TRP A 780 5.94 9.52 -3.33
N LEU A 781 5.84 8.28 -2.84
CA LEU A 781 5.37 7.15 -3.65
C LEU A 781 3.92 7.35 -4.13
N ALA A 782 3.06 8.02 -3.35
CA ALA A 782 1.70 8.36 -3.77
C ALA A 782 1.61 9.33 -4.96
N LEU A 783 2.71 10.02 -5.32
CA LEU A 783 2.75 10.81 -6.56
C LEU A 783 2.85 9.92 -7.80
N LEU A 784 3.53 8.77 -7.69
CA LEU A 784 3.77 7.84 -8.80
C LEU A 784 2.70 6.74 -8.88
N TYR A 785 2.20 6.30 -7.73
CA TYR A 785 1.25 5.20 -7.61
C TYR A 785 -0.11 5.70 -7.13
N PRO A 786 -1.21 4.93 -7.35
CA PRO A 786 -2.54 5.35 -6.91
C PRO A 786 -2.59 5.67 -5.39
N PRO A 787 -3.07 6.86 -4.98
CA PRO A 787 -3.06 7.31 -3.59
C PRO A 787 -3.74 6.34 -2.61
N ASP A 788 -4.81 5.68 -3.05
CA ASP A 788 -5.59 4.74 -2.25
C ASP A 788 -4.77 3.49 -1.87
N VAL A 789 -3.98 2.99 -2.81
CA VAL A 789 -3.16 1.79 -2.61
C VAL A 789 -2.01 2.10 -1.67
N VAL A 790 -1.36 3.25 -1.86
CA VAL A 790 -0.28 3.71 -1.00
C VAL A 790 -0.79 4.03 0.41
N SER A 791 -1.99 4.58 0.53
CA SER A 791 -2.67 4.78 1.83
C SER A 791 -2.97 3.45 2.52
N GLY A 792 -3.43 2.43 1.78
CA GLY A 792 -3.59 1.08 2.29
C GLY A 792 -2.27 0.46 2.78
N ALA A 793 -1.19 0.66 2.03
CA ALA A 793 0.15 0.24 2.45
C ALA A 793 0.61 0.96 3.72
N ARG A 794 0.36 2.27 3.86
CA ARG A 794 0.64 3.05 5.07
C ARG A 794 -0.09 2.50 6.31
N ILE A 795 -1.38 2.22 6.18
CA ILE A 795 -2.19 1.66 7.27
C ILE A 795 -1.67 0.26 7.64
N ALA A 796 -1.35 -0.56 6.63
CA ALA A 796 -0.81 -1.90 6.85
C ALA A 796 0.58 -1.90 7.50
N LEU A 797 1.44 -0.93 7.16
CA LEU A 797 2.77 -0.74 7.75
C LEU A 797 2.71 -0.30 9.23
N ASN A 798 1.77 0.59 9.56
CA ASN A 798 1.55 1.07 10.94
C ASN A 798 0.68 0.12 11.78
N GLY A 799 0.09 -0.92 11.16
CA GLY A 799 -0.75 -1.89 11.84
C GLY A 799 0.03 -2.90 12.68
N SER A 800 -0.60 -3.41 13.75
CA SER A 800 0.00 -4.42 14.65
C SER A 800 0.24 -5.77 13.97
N SER A 801 -0.57 -6.13 12.96
CA SER A 801 -0.49 -7.42 12.25
C SER A 801 0.78 -7.57 11.43
N ARG A 802 1.66 -8.51 11.83
CA ARG A 802 2.89 -8.86 11.11
C ARG A 802 2.61 -9.36 9.69
N LYS A 803 1.46 -10.02 9.46
CA LYS A 803 1.04 -10.54 8.15
C LYS A 803 0.66 -9.41 7.18
N HIS A 804 -0.03 -8.38 7.66
CA HIS A 804 -0.40 -7.22 6.84
C HIS A 804 0.81 -6.35 6.51
N ARG A 805 1.71 -6.14 7.47
CA ARG A 805 3.01 -5.48 7.24
C ARG A 805 3.84 -6.17 6.17
N ALA A 806 3.98 -7.49 6.25
CA ALA A 806 4.74 -8.27 5.26
C ALA A 806 4.15 -8.15 3.84
N LYS A 807 2.81 -8.15 3.72
CA LYS A 807 2.13 -7.96 2.43
C LYS A 807 2.34 -6.56 1.85
N ALA A 808 2.30 -5.53 2.69
CA ALA A 808 2.54 -4.15 2.25
C ALA A 808 3.98 -3.96 1.74
N ILE A 809 4.96 -4.54 2.43
CA ILE A 809 6.37 -4.55 2.02
C ILE A 809 6.54 -5.28 0.68
N GLU A 810 5.93 -6.45 0.52
CA GLU A 810 6.01 -7.22 -0.74
C GLU A 810 5.38 -6.47 -1.92
N TRP A 811 4.26 -5.78 -1.68
CA TRP A 811 3.66 -4.92 -2.68
C TRP A 811 4.58 -3.74 -3.05
N LEU A 812 5.15 -3.05 -2.06
CA LEU A 812 6.08 -1.92 -2.29
C LEU A 812 7.33 -2.37 -3.05
N GLU A 813 7.89 -3.53 -2.73
CA GLU A 813 9.03 -4.10 -3.46
C GLU A 813 8.70 -4.37 -4.94
N THR A 814 7.47 -4.85 -5.19
CA THR A 814 6.99 -5.11 -6.55
C THR A 814 6.70 -3.80 -7.31
N ALA A 815 6.13 -2.81 -6.64
CA ALA A 815 5.71 -1.55 -7.25
C ALA A 815 6.90 -0.67 -7.64
N VAL A 816 7.87 -0.50 -6.74
CA VAL A 816 9.04 0.39 -6.91
C VAL A 816 10.21 -0.33 -7.61
N GLY A 817 10.19 -1.65 -7.63
CA GLY A 817 11.26 -2.48 -8.18
C GLY A 817 12.41 -2.70 -7.22
N SER A 818 13.06 -3.86 -7.33
CA SER A 818 14.04 -4.37 -6.35
C SER A 818 15.26 -3.44 -6.09
N PRO A 819 15.89 -2.78 -7.09
CA PRO A 819 17.04 -1.90 -6.83
C PRO A 819 16.69 -0.67 -5.99
N THR A 820 15.56 -0.03 -6.30
CA THR A 820 15.08 1.16 -5.58
C THR A 820 14.54 0.78 -4.22
N PHE A 821 13.78 -0.32 -4.14
CA PHE A 821 13.26 -0.83 -2.87
C PHE A 821 14.37 -1.19 -1.89
N ALA A 822 15.51 -1.72 -2.36
CA ALA A 822 16.66 -2.00 -1.49
C ALA A 822 17.17 -0.75 -0.75
N ARG A 823 17.07 0.44 -1.36
CA ARG A 823 17.43 1.73 -0.74
C ARG A 823 16.38 2.19 0.28
N LEU A 824 15.09 1.94 0.02
CA LEU A 824 13.97 2.33 0.90
C LEU A 824 13.70 1.33 2.04
N ALA A 825 14.10 0.07 1.88
CA ALA A 825 13.78 -1.03 2.79
C ALA A 825 14.20 -0.78 4.26
N PRO A 826 15.38 -0.21 4.58
CA PRO A 826 15.77 0.03 5.96
C PRO A 826 14.76 0.91 6.74
N ALA A 827 14.24 1.95 6.09
CA ALA A 827 13.23 2.85 6.65
C ALA A 827 11.85 2.19 6.77
N LEU A 828 11.42 1.47 5.74
CA LEU A 828 10.07 0.87 5.66
C LEU A 828 9.91 -0.39 6.50
N GLU A 829 10.97 -1.19 6.65
CA GLU A 829 10.95 -2.41 7.49
C GLU A 829 11.08 -2.09 8.99
N GLY A 830 11.30 -0.82 9.35
CA GLY A 830 11.49 -0.41 10.74
C GLY A 830 12.79 -0.93 11.35
N ARG A 831 13.83 -1.18 10.54
CA ARG A 831 15.14 -1.65 11.03
C ARG A 831 15.86 -0.64 11.90
N TYR A 832 15.51 0.65 11.76
CA TYR A 832 15.99 1.72 12.64
C TYR A 832 15.19 1.86 13.94
N SER A 833 13.93 1.41 13.97
CA SER A 833 13.10 1.42 15.19
C SER A 833 13.36 0.19 16.05
N GLY A 834 14.64 -0.19 16.20
CA GLY A 834 15.05 -1.22 17.15
C GLY A 834 14.54 -0.81 18.52
N VAL A 835 13.48 -1.47 18.99
CA VAL A 835 13.30 -1.73 20.41
C VAL A 835 14.22 -2.91 20.65
N PRO A 836 15.44 -2.72 21.21
CA PRO A 836 16.12 -3.85 21.80
C PRO A 836 15.15 -4.38 22.86
N GLY A 837 14.99 -5.69 22.94
CA GLY A 837 14.34 -6.27 24.10
C GLY A 837 15.07 -5.77 25.36
N GLU A 838 14.36 -5.73 26.48
CA GLU A 838 14.93 -5.45 27.80
C GLU A 838 16.10 -6.40 28.18
N ASP A 839 16.39 -7.41 27.35
CA ASP A 839 17.41 -8.43 27.54
C ASP A 839 18.80 -8.15 26.92
N ASP A 840 18.98 -7.11 26.08
CA ASP A 840 20.28 -6.81 25.44
C ASP A 840 21.17 -5.81 26.24
N PHE A 841 20.81 -5.54 27.50
CA PHE A 841 21.63 -4.74 28.40
C PHE A 841 22.81 -5.57 28.93
N VAL A 842 24.03 -5.27 28.46
CA VAL A 842 25.28 -5.74 29.08
C VAL A 842 25.82 -4.60 29.97
N PRO A 843 25.69 -4.68 31.31
CA PRO A 843 26.28 -3.69 32.20
C PRO A 843 27.81 -3.88 32.23
N GLY A 844 28.59 -2.87 31.86
CA GLY A 844 30.05 -2.93 31.99
C GLY A 844 30.92 -1.88 31.27
N GLN A 845 30.39 -1.01 30.40
CA GLN A 845 31.16 0.04 29.72
C GLN A 845 30.57 1.43 30.06
N GLY A 846 30.93 1.98 31.22
CA GLY A 846 30.21 3.10 31.86
C GLY A 846 30.52 4.51 31.34
N ASP A 847 31.76 4.81 30.92
CA ASP A 847 32.16 6.20 30.62
C ASP A 847 32.31 6.50 29.11
N GLU A 848 33.03 5.66 28.34
CA GLU A 848 33.23 5.90 26.89
C GLU A 848 31.92 5.79 26.07
N ALA A 849 31.04 4.85 26.43
CA ALA A 849 29.76 4.66 25.75
C ALA A 849 28.79 5.82 26.02
N THR A 850 28.88 6.44 27.20
CA THR A 850 28.10 7.60 27.60
C THR A 850 28.62 8.85 26.88
N GLY A 851 29.94 9.05 26.79
CA GLY A 851 30.55 10.13 26.01
C GLY A 851 30.16 10.13 24.53
N ASN A 852 30.28 8.99 23.85
CA ASN A 852 29.86 8.87 22.44
C ASN A 852 28.35 9.09 22.26
N SER A 853 27.54 8.70 23.27
CA SER A 853 26.10 8.92 23.21
C SER A 853 25.76 10.40 23.40
N LEU A 854 26.49 11.10 24.28
CA LEU A 854 26.32 12.52 24.53
C LEU A 854 26.75 13.37 23.32
N GLU A 855 27.84 13.00 22.65
CA GLU A 855 28.30 13.65 21.41
C GLU A 855 27.24 13.54 20.29
N ALA A 856 26.61 12.37 20.15
CA ALA A 856 25.52 12.17 19.20
C ALA A 856 24.27 13.01 19.52
N VAL A 857 23.98 13.27 20.80
CA VAL A 857 22.89 14.17 21.23
C VAL A 857 23.29 15.63 21.01
N ALA A 858 24.50 16.03 21.42
CA ALA A 858 25.02 17.38 21.26
C ALA A 858 25.11 17.82 19.80
N GLY A 859 25.41 16.88 18.88
CA GLY A 859 25.41 17.14 17.43
C GLY A 859 24.05 17.54 16.85
N LEU A 860 22.95 17.31 17.58
CA LEU A 860 21.61 17.81 17.21
C LEU A 860 21.30 19.18 17.82
N GLY A 861 22.24 19.79 18.57
CA GLY A 861 22.06 21.10 19.19
C GLY A 861 21.89 22.25 18.21
N ASP A 862 22.30 22.06 16.94
CA ASP A 862 22.15 23.01 15.82
C ASP A 862 21.22 22.47 14.73
N ASP A 863 20.31 21.54 15.07
CA ASP A 863 19.35 20.99 14.12
C ASP A 863 18.40 22.09 13.57
N GLU A 864 17.94 21.93 12.33
CA GLU A 864 16.99 22.85 11.70
C GLU A 864 15.62 22.90 12.40
N ASP A 865 15.24 21.83 13.11
CA ASP A 865 14.05 21.82 13.94
C ASP A 865 14.37 22.40 15.33
N ASP A 866 13.95 23.66 15.54
CA ASP A 866 14.14 24.41 16.79
C ASP A 866 13.78 23.58 18.04
N TRP A 867 12.74 22.75 17.97
CA TRP A 867 12.30 21.92 19.11
C TRP A 867 13.25 20.75 19.37
N ILE A 868 13.77 20.11 18.33
CA ILE A 868 14.78 19.05 18.45
C ILE A 868 16.08 19.64 19.00
N ALA A 869 16.53 20.76 18.45
CA ALA A 869 17.72 21.47 18.89
C ALA A 869 17.63 21.89 20.36
N LEU A 870 16.49 22.42 20.77
CA LEU A 870 16.22 22.80 22.16
C LEU A 870 16.27 21.60 23.09
N CYS A 871 15.61 20.49 22.73
CA CYS A 871 15.63 19.27 23.54
C CYS A 871 17.03 18.64 23.62
N ALA A 872 17.79 18.64 22.52
CA ALA A 872 19.16 18.17 22.47
C ALA A 872 20.07 18.97 23.43
N ARG A 873 20.04 20.31 23.34
CA ARG A 873 20.79 21.19 24.25
C ARG A 873 20.39 20.98 25.71
N ALA A 874 19.09 20.89 26.00
CA ALA A 874 18.59 20.65 27.35
C ALA A 874 19.06 19.30 27.93
N VAL A 875 19.06 18.24 27.12
CA VAL A 875 19.58 16.92 27.55
C VAL A 875 21.09 16.99 27.80
N SER A 876 21.87 17.58 26.90
CA SER A 876 23.33 17.71 27.06
C SER A 876 23.69 18.48 28.35
N ILE A 877 23.05 19.64 28.57
CA ILE A 877 23.24 20.45 29.79
C ILE A 877 22.85 19.67 31.05
N SER A 878 21.76 18.90 31.01
CA SER A 878 21.29 18.14 32.18
C SER A 878 22.24 17.02 32.61
N VAL A 879 23.03 16.48 31.68
CA VAL A 879 23.95 15.35 31.93
C VAL A 879 25.36 15.84 32.31
N GLU A 880 25.81 16.99 31.81
CA GLU A 880 27.15 17.55 32.11
C GLU A 880 27.29 18.15 33.53
N SER A 881 26.19 18.29 34.28
CA SER A 881 26.12 18.61 35.73
C SER A 881 26.77 19.91 36.25
N ASP A 882 27.51 20.68 35.44
CA ASP A 882 28.32 21.82 35.94
C ASP A 882 28.12 23.16 35.19
N SER A 883 27.14 23.27 34.28
CA SER A 883 26.91 24.53 33.55
C SER A 883 25.87 25.43 34.23
N THR A 884 26.30 26.64 34.60
CA THR A 884 25.46 27.76 35.08
C THR A 884 24.68 28.47 33.96
N ASP A 885 24.88 28.09 32.69
CA ASP A 885 24.14 28.59 31.52
C ASP A 885 22.90 27.73 31.25
N ARG A 886 21.93 27.77 32.15
CA ARG A 886 20.59 27.25 31.85
C ARG A 886 19.79 28.35 31.17
N ASP A 887 19.46 28.15 29.90
CA ASP A 887 18.50 28.99 29.20
C ASP A 887 17.11 28.85 29.88
N GLU A 888 16.79 29.80 30.77
CA GLU A 888 15.56 29.79 31.56
C GLU A 888 14.29 29.79 30.70
N ALA A 889 14.33 30.46 29.53
CA ALA A 889 13.20 30.52 28.62
C ALA A 889 12.97 29.18 27.91
N ALA A 890 14.05 28.49 27.51
CA ALA A 890 13.96 27.15 26.94
C ALA A 890 13.42 26.13 27.96
N MET A 891 13.84 26.21 29.22
CA MET A 891 13.36 25.34 30.29
C MET A 891 11.88 25.59 30.63
N ASP A 892 11.42 26.85 30.62
CA ASP A 892 10.00 27.20 30.81
C ASP A 892 9.12 26.57 29.71
N LEU A 893 9.56 26.60 28.44
CA LEU A 893 8.82 25.97 27.34
C LEU A 893 8.71 24.44 27.52
N ILE A 894 9.80 23.77 27.91
CA ILE A 894 9.77 22.32 28.17
C ILE A 894 8.84 21.98 29.34
N GLU A 895 8.87 22.78 30.41
CA GLU A 895 7.98 22.58 31.56
C GLU A 895 6.51 22.72 31.17
N LYS A 896 6.17 23.73 30.35
CA LYS A 896 4.83 23.89 29.77
C LYS A 896 4.42 22.69 28.92
N VAL A 897 5.33 22.13 28.11
CA VAL A 897 5.06 20.91 27.33
C VAL A 897 4.76 19.72 28.23
N PHE A 898 5.52 19.52 29.32
CA PHE A 898 5.23 18.44 30.28
C PHE A 898 3.85 18.58 30.92
N LEU A 899 3.46 19.80 31.29
CA LEU A 899 2.15 20.09 31.88
C LEU A 899 1.02 19.83 30.89
N LEU A 900 1.17 20.26 29.63
CA LEU A 900 0.16 20.02 28.59
C LEU A 900 0.05 18.56 28.20
N GLN A 901 1.16 17.81 28.17
CA GLN A 901 1.18 16.39 27.83
C GLN A 901 0.37 15.54 28.82
N ASP A 902 0.28 15.95 30.08
CA ASP A 902 -0.47 15.27 31.13
C ASP A 902 -1.99 15.54 31.05
N ILE A 903 -2.42 16.51 30.23
CA ILE A 903 -3.84 16.82 30.02
C ILE A 903 -4.43 15.86 28.99
N ASP A 904 -5.55 15.23 29.35
CA ASP A 904 -6.25 14.27 28.49
C ASP A 904 -6.47 14.76 27.04
N LEU A 905 -6.81 16.04 26.85
CA LEU A 905 -7.08 16.63 25.54
C LEU A 905 -5.87 16.54 24.62
N PHE A 906 -4.67 16.76 25.15
CA PHE A 906 -3.43 16.81 24.39
C PHE A 906 -2.60 15.52 24.47
N SER A 907 -3.07 14.51 25.21
CA SER A 907 -2.36 13.23 25.37
C SER A 907 -2.04 12.51 24.05
N GLY A 908 -2.82 12.76 23.00
CA GLY A 908 -2.61 12.23 21.63
C GLY A 908 -1.83 13.15 20.69
N VAL A 909 -1.37 14.31 21.17
CA VAL A 909 -0.64 15.32 20.39
C VAL A 909 0.86 15.03 20.45
N GLY A 910 1.54 15.16 19.30
CA GLY A 910 2.99 15.01 19.21
C GLY A 910 3.73 16.07 20.01
N SER A 911 4.96 15.76 20.45
CA SER A 911 5.78 16.65 21.28
C SER A 911 6.09 17.99 20.58
N ARG A 912 6.38 17.96 19.28
CA ARG A 912 6.61 19.16 18.46
C ARG A 912 5.36 20.04 18.38
N GLN A 913 4.19 19.43 18.16
CA GLN A 913 2.92 20.15 18.10
C GLN A 913 2.53 20.71 19.47
N LEU A 914 2.82 19.98 20.55
CA LEU A 914 2.64 20.45 21.92
C LEU A 914 3.52 21.67 22.23
N ALA A 915 4.75 21.73 21.72
CA ALA A 915 5.63 22.89 21.88
C ALA A 915 5.03 24.16 21.24
N LEU A 916 4.37 24.02 20.08
CA LEU A 916 3.65 25.13 19.45
C LEU A 916 2.47 25.62 20.30
N VAL A 917 1.74 24.69 20.93
CA VAL A 917 0.66 25.03 21.87
C VAL A 917 1.21 25.65 23.15
N ALA A 918 2.35 25.17 23.66
CA ALA A 918 3.03 25.71 24.83
C ALA A 918 3.54 27.15 24.59
N ALA A 919 3.96 27.47 23.36
CA ALA A 919 4.47 28.79 23.00
C ALA A 919 3.42 29.91 23.07
N ILE A 920 2.13 29.58 22.88
CA ILE A 920 1.01 30.52 23.02
C ILE A 920 0.40 30.51 24.43
N ALA A 921 0.97 29.72 25.34
CA ALA A 921 0.42 29.52 26.67
C ALA A 921 1.05 30.49 27.68
N ASN A 922 0.20 31.29 28.34
CA ASN A 922 0.61 32.32 29.30
C ASN A 922 0.44 31.84 30.74
N ALA A 923 1.43 32.06 31.59
CA ALA A 923 1.35 31.74 33.01
C ALA A 923 0.67 32.89 33.78
N GLU A 924 -0.35 32.58 34.56
CA GLU A 924 -1.11 33.53 35.38
C GLU A 924 -1.10 33.10 36.85
N GLN A 925 -0.93 34.07 37.74
CA GLN A 925 -1.02 33.87 39.19
C GLN A 925 -2.39 34.36 39.67
N LEU A 926 -3.11 33.51 40.41
CA LEU A 926 -4.45 33.76 40.89
C LEU A 926 -4.46 33.87 42.41
N GLU A 927 -5.11 34.93 42.91
CA GLU A 927 -5.37 35.13 44.33
C GLU A 927 -6.57 34.30 44.80
N ALA A 928 -6.61 33.99 46.11
CA ALA A 928 -7.71 33.24 46.70
C ALA A 928 -9.06 33.94 46.48
N GLY A 929 -10.05 33.22 45.93
CA GLY A 929 -11.39 33.73 45.64
C GLY A 929 -11.54 34.48 44.32
N ALA A 930 -10.48 34.61 43.51
CA ALA A 930 -10.56 35.21 42.17
C ALA A 930 -11.57 34.44 41.29
N GLU A 931 -12.52 35.18 40.69
CA GLU A 931 -13.49 34.63 39.73
C GLU A 931 -12.87 34.58 38.34
N ILE A 932 -12.85 33.38 37.77
CA ILE A 932 -12.11 33.05 36.53
C ILE A 932 -13.07 32.92 35.35
N GLU A 933 -14.25 32.36 35.63
CA GLU A 933 -15.26 32.03 34.63
C GLU A 933 -16.64 32.08 35.30
N LYS A 934 -17.63 32.61 34.59
CA LYS A 934 -18.99 32.72 35.09
C LYS A 934 -19.94 31.94 34.19
N GLN A 935 -20.84 31.18 34.81
CA GLN A 935 -21.81 30.38 34.08
C GLN A 935 -22.67 31.25 33.16
N GLY A 936 -22.79 30.86 31.89
CA GLY A 936 -23.57 31.59 30.88
C GLY A 936 -22.79 32.63 30.07
N GLU A 937 -21.58 33.00 30.49
CA GLU A 937 -20.67 33.85 29.70
C GLU A 937 -19.92 33.01 28.67
N THR A 938 -19.52 33.60 27.54
CA THR A 938 -18.71 32.91 26.54
C THR A 938 -17.35 32.60 27.12
N ALA A 939 -17.08 31.31 27.33
CA ALA A 939 -15.78 30.84 27.77
C ALA A 939 -14.80 30.97 26.60
N GLY A 940 -13.76 31.79 26.75
CA GLY A 940 -12.80 32.06 25.67
C GLY A 940 -11.42 31.44 25.86
N ALA A 941 -11.19 30.61 26.89
CA ALA A 941 -9.85 30.14 27.21
C ALA A 941 -9.82 28.77 27.92
N LEU A 942 -8.79 27.98 27.63
CA LEU A 942 -8.40 26.80 28.42
C LEU A 942 -7.47 27.24 29.55
N ARG A 943 -7.71 26.76 30.76
CA ARG A 943 -6.84 27.02 31.92
C ARG A 943 -6.41 25.73 32.60
N VAL A 944 -5.10 25.55 32.75
CA VAL A 944 -4.47 24.34 33.30
C VAL A 944 -3.90 24.67 34.67
N VAL A 945 -4.24 23.91 35.69
CA VAL A 945 -3.76 24.15 37.06
C VAL A 945 -2.34 23.60 37.24
N VAL A 946 -1.37 24.48 37.43
CA VAL A 946 0.04 24.13 37.68
C VAL A 946 0.28 23.87 39.17
N SER A 947 -0.32 24.68 40.03
CA SER A 947 -0.30 24.52 41.50
C SER A 947 -1.52 25.18 42.14
N GLY A 948 -2.05 24.64 43.23
CA GLY A 948 -3.29 25.10 43.88
C GLY A 948 -4.53 24.30 43.43
N GLU A 949 -5.72 24.80 43.77
CA GLU A 949 -7.01 24.19 43.40
C GLU A 949 -7.99 25.26 42.92
N LEU A 950 -8.78 24.93 41.89
CA LEU A 950 -9.95 25.71 41.47
C LEU A 950 -11.23 25.01 41.95
N GLU A 951 -12.25 25.78 42.31
CA GLU A 951 -13.59 25.30 42.64
C GLU A 951 -14.54 25.65 41.49
N ALA A 952 -15.20 24.65 40.92
CA ALA A 952 -16.20 24.80 39.88
C ALA A 952 -17.60 24.48 40.43
N GLN A 953 -18.57 25.34 40.10
CA GLN A 953 -19.95 25.24 40.58
C GLN A 953 -20.93 25.17 39.40
N THR A 954 -21.85 24.18 39.42
CA THR A 954 -22.94 24.04 38.44
C THR A 954 -24.16 24.87 38.83
N GLY A 955 -25.01 25.18 37.83
CA GLY A 955 -26.30 25.86 38.05
C GLY A 955 -27.25 25.13 39.00
N ASP A 956 -27.10 23.81 39.13
CA ASP A 956 -27.92 22.95 40.01
C ASP A 956 -27.37 22.89 41.46
N GLY A 957 -26.31 23.65 41.76
CA GLY A 957 -25.70 23.74 43.09
C GLY A 957 -24.60 22.71 43.39
N GLY A 958 -24.23 21.87 42.42
CA GLY A 958 -23.12 20.92 42.56
C GLY A 958 -21.77 21.63 42.54
N LYS A 959 -20.85 21.20 43.42
CA LYS A 959 -19.49 21.73 43.52
C LYS A 959 -18.46 20.62 43.33
N PHE A 960 -17.45 20.86 42.51
CA PHE A 960 -16.30 19.97 42.33
C PHE A 960 -15.01 20.76 42.24
N ARG A 961 -13.89 20.15 42.63
CA ARG A 961 -12.57 20.78 42.62
C ARG A 961 -11.76 20.31 41.42
N ILE A 962 -11.02 21.24 40.83
CA ILE A 962 -10.08 21.02 39.73
C ILE A 962 -8.68 21.23 40.33
N GLY A 963 -7.99 20.12 40.59
CA GLY A 963 -6.66 20.12 41.20
C GLY A 963 -5.53 20.22 40.17
N GLN A 964 -4.30 20.20 40.66
CA GLN A 964 -3.07 20.20 39.85
C GLN A 964 -3.12 19.14 38.73
N GLY A 965 -2.68 19.52 37.53
CA GLY A 965 -2.66 18.66 36.34
C GLY A 965 -4.03 18.51 35.64
N SER A 966 -5.09 19.12 36.17
CA SER A 966 -6.41 19.18 35.54
C SER A 966 -6.65 20.53 34.86
N ALA A 967 -7.60 20.57 33.91
CA ALA A 967 -7.90 21.77 33.14
C ALA A 967 -9.39 22.16 33.20
N SER A 968 -9.66 23.46 33.16
CA SER A 968 -10.99 24.07 32.96
C SER A 968 -11.07 24.68 31.55
N GLY A 969 -12.29 24.78 31.00
CA GLY A 969 -12.51 25.40 29.69
C GLY A 969 -12.06 24.57 28.48
N THR A 970 -11.98 23.24 28.62
CA THR A 970 -11.49 22.33 27.56
C THR A 970 -12.32 22.38 26.27
N TRP A 971 -13.63 22.60 26.39
CA TRP A 971 -14.55 22.67 25.26
C TRP A 971 -14.61 24.07 24.63
N SER A 972 -14.28 25.08 25.42
CA SER A 972 -14.22 26.50 25.07
C SER A 972 -13.18 26.84 24.00
N LEU A 973 -12.24 25.92 23.72
CA LEU A 973 -11.31 26.02 22.60
C LEU A 973 -11.94 25.67 21.24
N PHE A 974 -13.05 24.93 21.22
CA PHE A 974 -13.66 24.38 20.00
C PHE A 974 -15.03 24.99 19.68
N ASP A 975 -15.77 25.46 20.68
CA ASP A 975 -17.01 26.19 20.49
C ASP A 975 -17.05 27.51 21.27
N GLU A 976 -17.85 28.46 20.78
CA GLU A 976 -18.17 29.72 21.50
C GLU A 976 -19.39 29.51 22.42
N GLY A 977 -19.54 28.29 22.96
CA GLY A 977 -20.66 27.93 23.83
C GLY A 977 -20.61 28.68 25.18
N PRO A 978 -21.77 28.89 25.83
CA PRO A 978 -21.79 29.45 27.16
C PRO A 978 -21.09 28.52 28.17
N SER A 979 -20.30 29.09 29.07
CA SER A 979 -19.63 28.32 30.12
C SER A 979 -20.65 27.56 30.97
N LEU A 980 -20.38 26.28 31.19
CA LEU A 980 -21.26 25.38 31.95
C LEU A 980 -21.12 25.54 33.46
N PHE A 981 -20.05 26.20 33.92
CA PHE A 981 -19.69 26.29 35.34
C PHE A 981 -19.27 27.70 35.70
N THR A 982 -19.47 28.09 36.97
CA THR A 982 -18.75 29.24 37.55
C THR A 982 -17.49 28.71 38.23
N VAL A 983 -16.33 29.23 37.87
CA VAL A 983 -15.02 28.74 38.34
C VAL A 983 -14.30 29.82 39.13
N ARG A 984 -13.84 29.48 40.33
CA ARG A 984 -13.13 30.38 41.25
C ARG A 984 -11.88 29.72 41.81
N ALA A 985 -10.86 30.50 42.15
CA ALA A 985 -9.68 29.98 42.84
C ALA A 985 -10.03 29.63 44.31
N ALA A 986 -9.81 28.38 44.74
CA ALA A 986 -10.08 27.95 46.11
C ALA A 986 -9.03 28.45 47.12
N GLY A 987 -7.84 28.83 46.62
CA GLY A 987 -6.71 29.41 47.33
C GLY A 987 -5.73 30.03 46.31
N PRO A 988 -4.52 30.49 46.73
CA PRO A 988 -3.50 30.94 45.78
C PRO A 988 -3.17 29.83 44.77
N ALA A 989 -3.32 30.11 43.49
CA ALA A 989 -3.13 29.13 42.42
C ALA A 989 -2.29 29.71 41.27
N ARG A 990 -1.53 28.85 40.58
CA ARG A 990 -0.84 29.19 39.34
C ARG A 990 -1.46 28.40 38.21
N VAL A 991 -1.87 29.08 37.15
CA VAL A 991 -2.51 28.46 35.99
C VAL A 991 -1.78 28.82 34.71
N ILE A 992 -1.87 27.94 33.71
CA ILE A 992 -1.47 28.23 32.33
C ILE A 992 -2.75 28.46 31.52
N THR A 993 -2.84 29.62 30.89
CA THR A 993 -4.00 30.07 30.12
C THR A 993 -3.67 30.06 28.62
N ILE A 994 -4.54 29.43 27.83
CA ILE A 994 -4.50 29.43 26.36
C ILE A 994 -5.79 30.06 25.86
N LEU A 995 -5.69 31.20 25.17
CA LEU A 995 -6.83 31.89 24.60
C LEU A 995 -7.36 31.14 23.37
N GLY A 996 -8.68 31.11 23.21
CA GLY A 996 -9.36 30.42 22.12
C GLY A 996 -9.04 31.03 20.75
N ASP A 997 -8.87 32.35 20.67
CA ASP A 997 -8.48 33.03 19.43
C ASP A 997 -7.06 32.65 19.00
N ASP A 998 -6.08 32.75 19.92
CA ASP A 998 -4.70 32.33 19.65
C ASP A 998 -4.61 30.85 19.27
N PHE A 999 -5.43 30.00 19.90
CA PHE A 999 -5.49 28.58 19.58
C PHE A 999 -6.10 28.31 18.19
N ARG A 1000 -7.14 29.06 17.80
CA ARG A 1000 -7.74 28.98 16.46
C ARG A 1000 -6.77 29.48 15.38
N ASP A 1001 -6.03 30.54 15.66
CA ASP A 1001 -4.97 31.05 14.80
C ASP A 1001 -3.86 30.02 14.65
N LEU A 1002 -3.43 29.41 15.75
CA LEU A 1002 -2.44 28.32 15.74
C LEU A 1002 -2.92 27.14 14.90
N MET A 1003 -4.17 26.69 15.04
CA MET A 1003 -4.71 25.59 14.22
C MET A 1003 -4.78 25.94 12.73
N THR A 1004 -5.00 27.22 12.40
CA THR A 1004 -5.00 27.71 11.01
C THR A 1004 -3.58 27.67 10.42
N ASP A 1005 -2.59 28.03 11.23
CA ASP A 1005 -1.17 27.99 10.86
C ASP A 1005 -0.57 26.59 10.88
N HIS A 1006 -1.07 25.70 11.74
CA HIS A 1006 -0.55 24.35 11.95
C HIS A 1006 -1.70 23.33 11.97
N PRO A 1007 -2.25 22.96 10.80
CA PRO A 1007 -3.37 22.02 10.70
C PRO A 1007 -3.09 20.63 11.30
N GLU A 1008 -1.81 20.29 11.48
CA GLU A 1008 -1.37 19.05 12.13
C GLU A 1008 -1.85 18.99 13.58
N VAL A 1009 -1.84 20.13 14.29
CA VAL A 1009 -2.32 20.24 15.68
C VAL A 1009 -3.79 19.84 15.76
N ALA A 1010 -4.63 20.35 14.85
CA ALA A 1010 -6.04 19.99 14.78
C ALA A 1010 -6.27 18.49 14.47
N ALA A 1011 -5.49 17.93 13.54
CA ALA A 1011 -5.59 16.52 13.17
C ALA A 1011 -5.19 15.57 14.31
N ASP A 1012 -4.17 15.93 15.09
CA ASP A 1012 -3.72 15.18 16.27
C ASP A 1012 -4.75 15.23 17.41
N LEU A 1013 -5.31 16.42 17.68
CA LEU A 1013 -6.40 16.59 18.65
C LEU A 1013 -7.62 15.74 18.30
N LEU A 1014 -8.05 15.76 17.04
CA LEU A 1014 -9.16 14.93 16.56
C LEU A 1014 -8.89 13.43 16.73
N ARG A 1015 -7.64 13.00 16.51
CA ARG A 1015 -7.23 11.60 16.78
C ARG A 1015 -7.36 11.26 18.26
N GLY A 1016 -6.86 12.14 19.14
CA GLY A 1016 -6.98 12.01 20.60
C GLY A 1016 -8.45 11.91 21.04
N LEU A 1017 -9.30 12.83 20.58
CA LEU A 1017 -10.74 12.84 20.84
C LEU A 1017 -11.43 11.58 20.32
N SER A 1018 -11.11 11.10 19.10
CA SER A 1018 -11.71 9.87 18.56
C SER A 1018 -11.32 8.62 19.36
N SER A 1019 -10.08 8.58 19.87
CA SER A 1019 -9.62 7.52 20.76
C SER A 1019 -10.44 7.52 22.04
N ARG A 1020 -10.62 8.71 22.64
CA ARG A 1020 -11.43 8.92 23.84
C ARG A 1020 -12.87 8.48 23.66
N VAL A 1021 -13.52 8.89 22.57
CA VAL A 1021 -14.88 8.46 22.22
C VAL A 1021 -14.97 6.93 22.13
N ARG A 1022 -13.97 6.24 21.57
CA ARG A 1022 -13.95 4.77 21.53
C ARG A 1022 -13.81 4.13 22.91
N THR A 1023 -12.97 4.68 23.78
CA THR A 1023 -12.85 4.20 25.18
C THR A 1023 -14.14 4.40 25.95
N LEU A 1024 -14.84 5.52 25.75
CA LEU A 1024 -16.13 5.80 26.38
C LEU A 1024 -17.28 4.98 25.78
N ALA A 1025 -17.20 4.63 24.50
CA ALA A 1025 -18.18 3.80 23.78
C ALA A 1025 -17.90 2.29 23.88
N ALA A 1026 -16.80 1.87 24.50
CA ALA A 1026 -16.52 0.46 24.73
C ALA A 1026 -17.54 -0.09 25.75
N PRO A 1027 -18.27 -1.19 25.44
CA PRO A 1027 -19.27 -1.71 26.35
C PRO A 1027 -18.61 -2.12 27.67
N VAL A 1028 -19.20 -1.67 28.78
CA VAL A 1028 -18.91 -2.13 30.15
C VAL A 1028 -19.31 -3.61 30.25
N ALA A 1029 -18.53 -4.49 29.64
CA ALA A 1029 -18.69 -5.94 29.69
C ALA A 1029 -17.74 -6.48 30.77
N GLY A 1030 -18.15 -6.36 32.03
CA GLY A 1030 -17.36 -6.90 33.13
C GLY A 1030 -17.67 -6.34 34.51
N GLN A 1031 -18.93 -6.18 34.89
CA GLN A 1031 -19.36 -6.05 36.29
C GLN A 1031 -20.88 -6.31 36.35
N GLY A 1032 -21.25 -7.56 36.58
CA GLY A 1032 -22.66 -7.98 36.60
C GLY A 1032 -22.86 -9.49 36.56
N ALA A 1033 -22.11 -10.23 37.39
CA ALA A 1033 -22.42 -11.62 37.73
C ALA A 1033 -21.92 -11.87 39.15
N GLY A 1034 -22.72 -11.41 40.11
CA GLY A 1034 -22.45 -11.47 41.54
C GLY A 1034 -23.71 -11.12 42.34
N SER A 1035 -24.76 -11.93 42.16
CA SER A 1035 -25.83 -12.17 43.13
C SER A 1035 -26.59 -13.44 42.73
#